data_AF-A0A0C4YAV1-F1
#
_entry.id   AF-A0A0C4YAV1-F1
#
_cell.length_a   1.000
_cell.length_b   1.000
_cell.length_c   1.000
_cell.angle_alpha   90.00
_cell.angle_beta   90.00
_cell.angle_gamma   90.00
#
_symmetry.space_group_name_H-M   'P 1'
#
loop_
_entity.id
_entity.type
_entity.pdbx_description
1 polymer ?
#
loop_
_entity_poly.entity_id
_entity_poly.type
_entity_poly.pdbx_seq_one_letter_code
_entity_poly.pdbx_strand_id
1 'polypeptide(L)'
;MQKLNRRTFIGLAGALSVTNSVHAGYALSLLPPQDRDDGLTFRVLAFHDIRDDLRADVGTVADTCAISTATLNNIFAWLKGNDFHPVSVDQIIASRNGGPRLPQRAVLLTFDDAYKSQYTKAFPLLQQYNYPGLVAVVSRWTSTPQDEPVRISHKSVMAPGYFMSWDNLREMAESGLVEIASHTHDMHHGAVANPQGNELPAASAHLYHADLKRYETDQEYESRVGGDLKTCSDMIQAKTGVRVRSMVWPYGMYNAALIGASHKLGMNVHFTLDDGPNTPEVPLTKVRRLLVSYDWDAGVMMGQFRQQSAYRGDNQPVERVVNVSLDDVYDPNPDRQEARLSRLIDRIKDLEPKSVYLQAFHDPDGSGTAQALYFPNRHMPVRGDLFSRAAWQLITRAGVQVYAALPVLAYKLPAGHPASSRLVAVMPGAPATPFDPRQRQRLSPFDPLARSVIRDIYYDLGRYTSLNGIVFGDDASLSDIEDAGDAALAAYADWGLPRGLAAIRANPDLLQRWSDAKLRYLIDFTRQLGDLVKDYQGGGNVLTVRSLPANAVLRPDASMRLAQDIDAFAAQYDFVNLMAYADARGGPPSTPWLEGLARAVAAHPGALPKTIFALQTLDGRTQAPVATTALRDQMQRLRMAGVKHLGYCPDQFMVNQPDLAVLRDVMSMQNLVRPRNGMKV
;
A
#
# COMPACT_ATOMS: atom_id res chain seq x y z
N MET A 1 -3.13 43.54 -45.88
CA MET A 1 -3.96 42.63 -45.06
C MET A 1 -5.38 42.59 -45.63
N GLN A 2 -5.74 41.53 -46.35
CA GLN A 2 -7.10 41.32 -46.85
C GLN A 2 -8.03 40.94 -45.68
N LYS A 3 -9.20 41.58 -45.58
CA LYS A 3 -10.21 41.32 -44.55
C LYS A 3 -10.90 39.98 -44.83
N LEU A 4 -10.76 39.01 -43.92
CA LEU A 4 -11.56 37.77 -43.95
C LEU A 4 -13.04 38.10 -43.71
N ASN A 5 -13.93 37.53 -44.52
CA ASN A 5 -15.37 37.74 -44.46
C ASN A 5 -16.05 36.85 -43.39
N ARG A 6 -17.11 37.36 -42.78
CA ARG A 6 -17.82 36.84 -41.58
C ARG A 6 -18.32 35.39 -41.71
N ARG A 7 -18.56 34.90 -42.94
CA ARG A 7 -18.98 33.51 -43.21
C ARG A 7 -17.87 32.48 -43.02
N THR A 8 -16.62 32.84 -43.26
CA THR A 8 -15.46 31.95 -43.07
C THR A 8 -15.10 31.80 -41.58
N PHE A 9 -15.41 32.82 -40.76
CA PHE A 9 -15.17 32.80 -39.31
C PHE A 9 -16.15 31.89 -38.56
N ILE A 10 -17.43 31.82 -39.00
CA ILE A 10 -18.45 30.96 -38.39
C ILE A 10 -18.23 29.48 -38.74
N GLY A 11 -17.79 29.18 -39.97
CA GLY A 11 -17.40 27.81 -40.36
C GLY A 11 -16.16 27.29 -39.62
N LEU A 12 -15.18 28.15 -39.36
CA LEU A 12 -13.98 27.80 -38.60
C LEU A 12 -14.28 27.63 -37.10
N ALA A 13 -15.16 28.47 -36.53
CA ALA A 13 -15.60 28.34 -35.14
C ALA A 13 -16.45 27.08 -34.89
N GLY A 14 -17.27 26.66 -35.87
CA GLY A 14 -18.01 25.40 -35.81
C GLY A 14 -17.13 24.15 -35.96
N ALA A 15 -16.07 24.21 -36.78
CA ALA A 15 -15.11 23.10 -36.90
C ALA A 15 -14.16 22.99 -35.69
N LEU A 16 -13.75 24.12 -35.11
CA LEU A 16 -12.95 24.16 -33.86
C LEU A 16 -13.77 23.74 -32.62
N SER A 17 -15.09 23.96 -32.60
CA SER A 17 -15.92 23.49 -31.49
C SER A 17 -16.16 21.98 -31.52
N VAL A 18 -16.26 21.37 -32.70
CA VAL A 18 -16.42 19.91 -32.87
C VAL A 18 -15.11 19.17 -32.59
N THR A 19 -13.94 19.67 -33.02
CA THR A 19 -12.66 19.01 -32.73
C THR A 19 -12.26 19.13 -31.26
N ASN A 20 -12.54 20.26 -30.60
CA ASN A 20 -12.32 20.42 -29.15
C ASN A 20 -13.29 19.59 -28.30
N SER A 21 -14.55 19.41 -28.72
CA SER A 21 -15.50 18.55 -28.00
C SER A 21 -15.18 17.06 -28.17
N VAL A 22 -14.62 16.65 -29.31
CA VAL A 22 -14.11 15.28 -29.50
C VAL A 22 -12.85 15.05 -28.65
N HIS A 23 -11.87 15.96 -28.64
CA HIS A 23 -10.66 15.81 -27.80
C HIS A 23 -10.96 15.93 -26.30
N ALA A 24 -11.86 16.82 -25.89
CA ALA A 24 -12.34 16.89 -24.51
C ALA A 24 -13.10 15.61 -24.14
N GLY A 25 -13.92 15.06 -25.06
CA GLY A 25 -14.59 13.77 -24.89
C GLY A 25 -13.63 12.60 -24.73
N TYR A 26 -12.52 12.58 -25.48
CA TYR A 26 -11.43 11.60 -25.33
C TYR A 26 -10.62 11.77 -24.04
N ALA A 27 -10.40 13.01 -23.58
CA ALA A 27 -9.73 13.27 -22.30
C ALA A 27 -10.62 12.91 -21.09
N LEU A 28 -11.93 13.18 -21.19
CA LEU A 28 -12.93 12.79 -20.19
C LEU A 28 -13.19 11.27 -20.17
N SER A 29 -13.04 10.57 -21.31
CA SER A 29 -13.19 9.10 -21.36
C SER A 29 -12.01 8.33 -20.76
N LEU A 30 -10.88 9.01 -20.51
CA LEU A 30 -9.73 8.44 -19.81
C LEU A 30 -9.86 8.53 -18.29
N LEU A 31 -10.77 9.37 -17.77
CA LEU A 31 -11.06 9.42 -16.34
C LEU A 31 -12.01 8.28 -15.96
N PRO A 32 -11.89 7.72 -14.75
CA PRO A 32 -12.86 6.76 -14.23
C PRO A 32 -14.29 7.34 -14.25
N PRO A 33 -15.33 6.47 -14.19
CA PRO A 33 -16.71 6.93 -14.15
C PRO A 33 -16.99 7.78 -12.91
N GLN A 34 -18.11 8.52 -12.96
CA GLN A 34 -18.60 9.25 -11.78
C GLN A 34 -18.95 8.26 -10.66
N ASP A 35 -18.88 8.75 -9.42
CA ASP A 35 -19.39 7.99 -8.28
C ASP A 35 -20.88 7.69 -8.45
N ARG A 36 -21.31 6.58 -7.85
CA ARG A 36 -22.70 6.16 -7.86
C ARG A 36 -23.56 7.20 -7.15
N ASP A 37 -24.69 7.53 -7.77
CA ASP A 37 -25.73 8.32 -7.12
C ASP A 37 -26.79 7.38 -6.51
N ASP A 38 -26.41 6.76 -5.39
CA ASP A 38 -27.27 5.85 -4.63
C ASP A 38 -27.78 6.49 -3.33
N GLY A 39 -27.51 7.77 -3.09
CA GLY A 39 -27.85 8.47 -1.86
C GLY A 39 -27.18 7.90 -0.60
N LEU A 40 -26.12 7.11 -0.77
CA LEU A 40 -25.30 6.52 0.30
C LEU A 40 -23.81 6.79 0.06
N THR A 41 -23.40 6.97 -1.19
CA THR A 41 -22.02 7.22 -1.60
C THR A 41 -21.69 8.70 -1.45
N PHE A 42 -20.51 8.98 -0.88
CA PHE A 42 -20.02 10.34 -0.68
C PHE A 42 -18.49 10.41 -0.80
N ARG A 43 -17.98 11.64 -0.94
CA ARG A 43 -16.54 11.97 -0.90
C ARG A 43 -16.22 12.79 0.34
N VAL A 44 -14.96 12.82 0.74
CA VAL A 44 -14.50 13.65 1.86
C VAL A 44 -13.24 14.40 1.45
N LEU A 45 -13.17 15.69 1.75
CA LEU A 45 -11.98 16.51 1.56
C LEU A 45 -11.30 16.74 2.90
N ALA A 46 -9.98 16.53 2.97
CA ALA A 46 -9.16 16.78 4.15
C ALA A 46 -8.27 18.02 3.94
N PHE A 47 -8.64 19.11 4.61
CA PHE A 47 -7.91 20.37 4.63
C PHE A 47 -7.02 20.45 5.88
N HIS A 48 -5.88 21.13 5.76
CA HIS A 48 -5.01 21.43 6.90
C HIS A 48 -4.98 22.95 7.12
N ASP A 49 -3.80 23.57 7.00
CA ASP A 49 -3.63 25.00 7.24
C ASP A 49 -4.01 25.85 6.00
N ILE A 50 -4.45 27.08 6.25
CA ILE A 50 -4.86 28.05 5.22
C ILE A 50 -4.00 29.32 5.35
N ARG A 51 -2.93 29.41 4.56
CA ARG A 51 -1.98 30.54 4.58
C ARG A 51 -1.74 31.08 3.17
N ASP A 52 -1.75 32.40 3.03
CA ASP A 52 -1.62 33.05 1.72
C ASP A 52 -0.16 33.16 1.25
N ASP A 53 0.77 33.13 2.19
CA ASP A 53 2.20 33.09 1.91
C ASP A 53 2.74 31.66 1.94
N LEU A 54 2.35 30.86 0.93
CA LEU A 54 2.76 29.46 0.78
C LEU A 54 4.27 29.30 0.44
N ARG A 55 4.98 30.39 0.14
CA ARG A 55 6.38 30.39 -0.33
C ARG A 55 7.30 31.32 0.48
N ALA A 56 6.83 31.88 1.60
CA ALA A 56 7.52 32.89 2.41
C ALA A 56 8.98 32.54 2.69
N ASP A 57 9.24 31.26 2.97
CA ASP A 57 10.57 30.71 3.17
C ASP A 57 10.98 29.90 1.94
N VAL A 58 11.69 30.54 1.03
CA VAL A 58 12.32 29.88 -0.14
C VAL A 58 13.33 28.79 0.28
N GLY A 59 13.68 28.72 1.58
CA GLY A 59 14.57 27.73 2.18
C GLY A 59 13.89 26.62 3.00
N THR A 60 12.58 26.67 3.25
CA THR A 60 11.83 25.57 3.87
C THR A 60 10.89 24.94 2.86
N VAL A 61 10.72 23.62 2.95
CA VAL A 61 9.78 22.89 2.09
C VAL A 61 8.41 23.52 2.28
N ALA A 62 7.78 23.97 1.19
CA ALA A 62 6.39 24.45 1.22
C ALA A 62 5.57 23.41 1.98
N ASP A 63 4.83 23.82 3.01
CA ASP A 63 3.90 22.93 3.68
C ASP A 63 2.91 22.43 2.63
N THR A 64 3.12 21.20 2.15
CA THR A 64 2.47 20.71 0.94
C THR A 64 0.97 20.53 1.11
N CYS A 65 0.51 20.48 2.37
CA CYS A 65 -0.90 20.33 2.74
C CYS A 65 -1.56 21.68 3.06
N ALA A 66 -0.78 22.76 3.15
CA ALA A 66 -1.33 24.10 3.31
C ALA A 66 -1.84 24.64 1.96
N ILE A 67 -2.98 25.34 2.01
CA ILE A 67 -3.55 26.00 0.83
C ILE A 67 -3.72 27.50 1.07
N SER A 68 -3.83 28.27 -0.02
CA SER A 68 -4.15 29.69 0.08
C SER A 68 -5.64 29.90 0.33
N THR A 69 -6.00 31.08 0.85
CA THR A 69 -7.42 31.46 0.99
C THR A 69 -8.11 31.51 -0.38
N ALA A 70 -7.36 31.91 -1.43
CA ALA A 70 -7.85 31.89 -2.80
C ALA A 70 -8.16 30.47 -3.30
N THR A 71 -7.29 29.51 -3.01
CA THR A 71 -7.50 28.09 -3.32
C THR A 71 -8.75 27.56 -2.61
N LEU A 72 -8.92 27.86 -1.31
CA LEU A 72 -10.11 27.47 -0.55
C LEU A 72 -11.40 28.04 -1.17
N ASN A 73 -11.40 29.33 -1.48
CA ASN A 73 -12.54 29.99 -2.15
C ASN A 73 -12.86 29.34 -3.50
N ASN A 74 -11.84 29.02 -4.29
CA ASN A 74 -12.01 28.35 -5.58
C ASN A 74 -12.61 26.96 -5.41
N ILE A 75 -12.19 26.20 -4.40
CA ILE A 75 -12.79 24.88 -4.10
C ILE A 75 -14.28 25.04 -3.76
N PHE A 76 -14.65 25.96 -2.87
CA PHE A 76 -16.05 26.17 -2.47
C PHE A 76 -16.92 26.63 -3.65
N ALA A 77 -16.43 27.58 -4.45
CA ALA A 77 -17.11 28.05 -5.64
C ALA A 77 -17.23 26.94 -6.70
N TRP A 78 -16.20 26.10 -6.85
CA TRP A 78 -16.22 24.97 -7.77
C TRP A 78 -17.22 23.90 -7.33
N LEU A 79 -17.26 23.53 -6.05
CA LEU A 79 -18.25 22.60 -5.51
C LEU A 79 -19.68 23.09 -5.81
N LYS A 80 -19.96 24.36 -5.51
CA LYS A 80 -21.27 24.98 -5.81
C LYS A 80 -21.58 24.99 -7.30
N GLY A 81 -20.62 25.40 -8.14
CA GLY A 81 -20.80 25.50 -9.59
C GLY A 81 -20.93 24.14 -10.29
N ASN A 82 -20.47 23.06 -9.66
CA ASN A 82 -20.54 21.69 -10.17
C ASN A 82 -21.54 20.81 -9.41
N ASP A 83 -22.48 21.41 -8.67
CA ASP A 83 -23.59 20.71 -8.02
C ASP A 83 -23.14 19.63 -7.02
N PHE A 84 -22.04 19.89 -6.32
CA PHE A 84 -21.62 19.11 -5.15
C PHE A 84 -22.31 19.64 -3.90
N HIS A 85 -22.76 18.73 -3.05
CA HIS A 85 -23.57 19.05 -1.89
C HIS A 85 -22.82 18.71 -0.60
N PRO A 86 -22.30 19.72 0.12
CA PRO A 86 -21.74 19.52 1.44
C PRO A 86 -22.74 18.91 2.43
N VAL A 87 -22.36 17.81 3.08
CA VAL A 87 -23.19 17.05 4.02
C VAL A 87 -22.51 16.90 5.38
N SER A 88 -23.31 16.82 6.45
CA SER A 88 -22.82 16.60 7.81
C SER A 88 -22.59 15.11 8.10
N VAL A 89 -21.82 14.83 9.14
CA VAL A 89 -21.63 13.47 9.65
C VAL A 89 -22.97 12.86 10.10
N ASP A 90 -23.89 13.65 10.67
CA ASP A 90 -25.24 13.17 11.02
C ASP A 90 -26.01 12.67 9.81
N GLN A 91 -25.97 13.40 8.69
CA GLN A 91 -26.62 12.97 7.44
C GLN A 91 -26.00 11.67 6.91
N ILE A 92 -24.68 11.56 6.98
CA ILE A 92 -23.96 10.34 6.59
C ILE A 92 -24.40 9.15 7.46
N ILE A 93 -24.37 9.28 8.79
CA ILE A 93 -24.78 8.22 9.72
C ILE A 93 -26.26 7.86 9.50
N ALA A 94 -27.14 8.85 9.39
CA ALA A 94 -28.56 8.62 9.17
C ALA A 94 -28.81 7.85 7.88
N SER A 95 -28.17 8.24 6.77
CA SER A 95 -28.30 7.55 5.48
C SER A 95 -27.82 6.09 5.55
N ARG A 96 -26.69 5.83 6.22
CA ARG A 96 -26.14 4.49 6.44
C ARG A 96 -27.07 3.60 7.28
N ASN A 97 -27.84 4.20 8.18
CA ASN A 97 -28.75 3.51 9.09
C ASN A 97 -30.20 3.44 8.55
N GLY A 98 -30.41 3.61 7.24
CA GLY A 98 -31.73 3.50 6.61
C GLY A 98 -32.62 4.74 6.78
N GLY A 99 -32.06 5.84 7.25
CA GLY A 99 -32.70 7.16 7.28
C GLY A 99 -32.71 7.85 5.91
N PRO A 100 -32.87 9.19 5.89
CA PRO A 100 -32.89 9.96 4.65
C PRO A 100 -31.64 9.74 3.80
N ARG A 101 -31.82 9.66 2.48
CA ARG A 101 -30.73 9.53 1.51
C ARG A 101 -29.92 10.82 1.44
N LEU A 102 -28.62 10.69 1.21
CA LEU A 102 -27.75 11.81 0.87
C LEU A 102 -28.15 12.42 -0.48
N PRO A 103 -27.93 13.74 -0.67
CA PRO A 103 -28.05 14.37 -1.99
C PRO A 103 -27.04 13.80 -2.98
N GLN A 104 -27.30 14.02 -4.28
CA GLN A 104 -26.33 13.67 -5.32
C GLN A 104 -25.01 14.38 -5.08
N ARG A 105 -23.88 13.73 -5.41
CA ARG A 105 -22.54 14.32 -5.27
C ARG A 105 -22.26 14.84 -3.86
N ALA A 106 -22.69 14.07 -2.85
CA ALA A 106 -22.46 14.38 -1.45
C ALA A 106 -20.96 14.45 -1.13
N VAL A 107 -20.55 15.52 -0.44
CA VAL A 107 -19.17 15.74 0.00
C VAL A 107 -19.14 16.15 1.47
N LEU A 108 -18.24 15.60 2.27
CA LEU A 108 -17.95 16.11 3.61
C LEU A 108 -16.66 16.94 3.57
N LEU A 109 -16.68 18.10 4.23
CA LEU A 109 -15.51 18.96 4.39
C LEU A 109 -14.90 18.71 5.78
N THR A 110 -13.64 18.30 5.84
CA THR A 110 -12.92 18.02 7.09
C THR A 110 -11.67 18.88 7.20
N PHE A 111 -11.39 19.39 8.39
CA PHE A 111 -10.28 20.27 8.69
C PHE A 111 -9.47 19.67 9.85
N ASP A 112 -8.23 19.29 9.57
CA ASP A 112 -7.37 18.56 10.52
C ASP A 112 -6.57 19.54 11.39
N ASP A 113 -6.04 19.06 12.52
CA ASP A 113 -5.14 19.78 13.44
C ASP A 113 -5.68 20.99 14.22
N ALA A 114 -6.88 21.48 13.87
CA ALA A 114 -7.49 22.65 14.50
C ALA A 114 -6.65 23.94 14.40
N TYR A 115 -6.07 24.22 13.23
CA TYR A 115 -5.34 25.47 12.97
C TYR A 115 -6.22 26.70 13.17
N LYS A 116 -5.65 27.79 13.73
CA LYS A 116 -6.37 29.06 13.93
C LYS A 116 -6.90 29.64 12.63
N SER A 117 -6.22 29.39 11.52
CA SER A 117 -6.62 29.80 10.16
C SER A 117 -7.96 29.20 9.73
N GLN A 118 -8.33 28.01 10.22
CA GLN A 118 -9.61 27.37 9.91
C GLN A 118 -10.76 28.16 10.53
N TYR A 119 -10.60 28.64 11.76
CA TYR A 119 -11.55 29.54 12.41
C TYR A 119 -11.63 30.89 11.71
N THR A 120 -10.50 31.51 11.36
CA THR A 120 -10.51 32.88 10.82
C THR A 120 -10.82 32.95 9.33
N LYS A 121 -10.62 31.87 8.56
CA LYS A 121 -10.76 31.87 7.09
C LYS A 121 -11.77 30.85 6.57
N ALA A 122 -11.81 29.63 7.10
CA ALA A 122 -12.75 28.61 6.62
C ALA A 122 -14.15 28.76 7.24
N PHE A 123 -14.24 28.98 8.56
CA PHE A 123 -15.52 29.06 9.26
C PHE A 123 -16.45 30.17 8.73
N PRO A 124 -15.99 31.38 8.40
CA PRO A 124 -16.85 32.39 7.76
C PRO A 124 -17.40 31.94 6.40
N LEU A 125 -16.62 31.17 5.63
CA LEU A 125 -17.09 30.61 4.36
C LEU A 125 -18.11 29.49 4.59
N LEU A 126 -17.88 28.61 5.58
CA LEU A 126 -18.86 27.60 5.97
C LEU A 126 -20.20 28.26 6.34
N GLN A 127 -20.18 29.34 7.12
CA GLN A 127 -21.37 30.12 7.45
C GLN A 127 -22.02 30.77 6.22
N GLN A 128 -21.23 31.44 5.37
CA GLN A 128 -21.74 32.13 4.19
C GLN A 128 -22.41 31.18 3.19
N TYR A 129 -21.86 29.97 3.03
CA TYR A 129 -22.40 28.95 2.13
C TYR A 129 -23.40 28.02 2.82
N ASN A 130 -23.57 28.11 4.14
CA ASN A 130 -24.30 27.16 4.97
C ASN A 130 -23.83 25.71 4.73
N TYR A 131 -22.51 25.53 4.67
CA TYR A 131 -21.87 24.23 4.48
C TYR A 131 -21.52 23.62 5.84
N PRO A 132 -21.95 22.37 6.11
CA PRO A 132 -21.47 21.64 7.27
C PRO A 132 -19.99 21.26 7.11
N GLY A 133 -19.30 21.10 8.23
CA GLY A 133 -17.91 20.66 8.27
C GLY A 133 -17.57 19.86 9.53
N LEU A 134 -16.35 19.36 9.58
CA LEU A 134 -15.77 18.68 10.74
C LEU A 134 -14.40 19.25 11.03
N VAL A 135 -14.08 19.49 12.30
CA VAL A 135 -12.75 19.90 12.77
C VAL A 135 -12.17 18.80 13.67
N ALA A 136 -10.98 18.31 13.34
CA ALA A 136 -10.27 17.32 14.12
C ALA A 136 -9.24 17.96 15.05
N VAL A 137 -9.32 17.66 16.35
CA VAL A 137 -8.58 18.40 17.38
C VAL A 137 -7.46 17.55 17.98
N VAL A 138 -6.21 18.05 17.89
CA VAL A 138 -5.08 17.55 18.69
C VAL A 138 -5.10 18.28 20.03
N SER A 139 -5.66 17.64 21.07
CA SER A 139 -6.01 18.37 22.30
C SER A 139 -4.81 18.94 23.05
N ARG A 140 -3.60 18.36 22.93
CA ARG A 140 -2.38 18.94 23.51
C ARG A 140 -2.00 20.26 22.84
N TRP A 141 -2.12 20.36 21.52
CA TRP A 141 -1.77 21.58 20.78
C TRP A 141 -2.75 22.71 21.12
N THR A 142 -4.06 22.43 21.05
CA THR A 142 -5.14 23.37 21.41
C THR A 142 -5.09 23.83 22.87
N SER A 143 -4.52 23.01 23.76
CA SER A 143 -4.41 23.34 25.19
C SER A 143 -3.16 24.14 25.56
N THR A 144 -2.26 24.38 24.59
CA THR A 144 -1.13 25.27 24.83
C THR A 144 -1.65 26.72 24.98
N PRO A 145 -1.19 27.48 25.98
CA PRO A 145 -1.58 28.89 26.13
C PRO A 145 -1.36 29.68 24.83
N GLN A 146 -2.28 30.58 24.51
CA GLN A 146 -2.30 31.26 23.21
C GLN A 146 -1.10 32.19 22.97
N ASP A 147 -0.42 32.59 24.04
CA ASP A 147 0.80 33.39 24.06
C ASP A 147 2.10 32.56 24.13
N GLU A 148 1.99 31.23 24.16
CA GLU A 148 3.13 30.31 24.20
C GLU A 148 3.35 29.58 22.86
N PRO A 149 4.61 29.30 22.48
CA PRO A 149 4.91 28.51 21.29
C PRO A 149 4.46 27.05 21.46
N VAL A 150 3.93 26.47 20.39
CA VAL A 150 3.36 25.11 20.43
C VAL A 150 4.34 24.10 19.88
N ARG A 151 4.84 23.20 20.72
CA ARG A 151 5.69 22.10 20.29
C ARG A 151 4.84 20.97 19.71
N ILE A 152 4.92 20.77 18.39
CA ILE A 152 4.16 19.73 17.69
C ILE A 152 4.98 18.45 17.47
N SER A 153 6.30 18.54 17.60
CA SER A 153 7.22 17.38 17.61
C SER A 153 8.54 17.76 18.30
N HIS A 154 9.47 16.81 18.45
CA HIS A 154 10.82 17.13 18.91
C HIS A 154 11.63 17.98 17.91
N LYS A 155 11.22 18.02 16.63
CA LYS A 155 11.85 18.77 15.53
C LYS A 155 11.15 20.10 15.19
N SER A 156 9.91 20.30 15.64
CA SER A 156 9.06 21.39 15.14
C SER A 156 8.30 22.09 16.27
N VAL A 157 8.39 23.42 16.25
CA VAL A 157 7.71 24.33 17.17
C VAL A 157 7.02 25.40 16.34
N MET A 158 5.74 25.62 16.61
CA MET A 158 4.90 26.62 15.97
C MET A 158 4.85 27.89 16.83
N ALA A 159 4.59 29.02 16.19
CA ALA A 159 4.44 30.31 16.88
C ALA A 159 3.25 30.31 17.86
N PRO A 160 3.21 31.23 18.84
CA PRO A 160 2.02 31.43 19.66
C PRO A 160 0.76 31.67 18.82
N GLY A 161 -0.37 31.13 19.29
CA GLY A 161 -1.69 31.32 18.65
C GLY A 161 -1.85 30.61 17.30
N TYR A 162 -0.98 29.65 16.96
CA TYR A 162 -1.04 28.92 15.69
C TYR A 162 -2.28 28.03 15.56
N PHE A 163 -2.76 27.48 16.69
CA PHE A 163 -3.93 26.62 16.78
C PHE A 163 -5.11 27.35 17.43
N MET A 164 -6.33 26.89 17.16
CA MET A 164 -7.55 27.42 17.76
C MET A 164 -7.51 27.36 19.28
N SER A 165 -8.17 28.33 19.93
CA SER A 165 -8.50 28.21 21.35
C SER A 165 -9.72 27.32 21.55
N TRP A 166 -9.90 26.81 22.77
CA TRP A 166 -11.11 26.08 23.15
C TRP A 166 -12.41 26.88 22.95
N ASP A 167 -12.35 28.21 23.09
CA ASP A 167 -13.51 29.09 22.86
C ASP A 167 -13.87 29.15 21.37
N ASN A 168 -12.87 29.17 20.47
CA ASN A 168 -13.13 29.10 19.03
C ASN A 168 -13.82 27.79 18.65
N LEU A 169 -13.35 26.67 19.20
CA LEU A 169 -13.96 25.36 18.96
C LEU A 169 -15.39 25.30 19.50
N ARG A 170 -15.64 25.87 20.69
CA ARG A 170 -16.99 25.93 21.27
C ARG A 170 -17.94 26.75 20.37
N GLU A 171 -17.52 27.92 19.92
CA GLU A 171 -18.31 28.76 19.01
C GLU A 171 -18.63 28.04 17.69
N MET A 172 -17.63 27.36 17.11
CA MET A 172 -17.84 26.56 15.90
C MET A 172 -18.85 25.43 16.12
N ALA A 173 -18.80 24.74 17.25
CA ALA A 173 -19.77 23.70 17.59
C ALA A 173 -21.18 24.25 17.86
N GLU A 174 -21.29 25.35 18.61
CA GLU A 174 -22.56 26.02 18.93
C GLU A 174 -23.29 26.57 17.70
N SER A 175 -22.56 26.83 16.60
CA SER A 175 -23.16 27.22 15.31
C SER A 175 -24.06 26.15 14.70
N GLY A 176 -23.91 24.88 15.10
CA GLY A 176 -24.59 23.73 14.50
C GLY A 176 -24.05 23.32 13.12
N LEU A 177 -23.06 24.03 12.58
CA LEU A 177 -22.44 23.71 11.28
C LEU A 177 -21.25 22.74 11.40
N VAL A 178 -20.55 22.75 12.53
CA VAL A 178 -19.26 22.06 12.67
C VAL A 178 -19.32 20.96 13.71
N GLU A 179 -19.01 19.72 13.30
CA GLU A 179 -18.72 18.63 14.21
C GLU A 179 -17.28 18.70 14.73
N ILE A 180 -17.07 18.46 16.02
CA ILE A 180 -15.74 18.28 16.60
C ILE A 180 -15.39 16.79 16.65
N ALA A 181 -14.22 16.44 16.13
CA ALA A 181 -13.65 15.10 16.15
C ALA A 181 -12.34 15.06 16.96
N SER A 182 -11.97 13.88 17.44
CA SER A 182 -10.66 13.66 18.04
C SER A 182 -9.59 13.48 16.97
N HIS A 183 -8.43 14.10 17.16
CA HIS A 183 -7.20 13.85 16.42
C HIS A 183 -6.07 13.40 17.35
N THR A 184 -6.40 12.63 18.39
CA THR A 184 -5.52 12.22 19.50
C THR A 184 -5.21 13.34 20.49
N HIS A 185 -4.64 13.01 21.65
CA HIS A 185 -4.14 13.99 22.60
C HIS A 185 -2.71 14.41 22.23
N ASP A 186 -1.80 13.44 22.17
CA ASP A 186 -0.38 13.64 21.92
C ASP A 186 0.23 12.48 21.12
N MET A 187 -0.49 11.97 20.12
CA MET A 187 0.02 10.94 19.20
C MET A 187 0.17 11.42 17.76
N HIS A 188 0.03 12.73 17.51
CA HIS A 188 0.28 13.36 16.21
C HIS A 188 1.75 13.75 16.01
N HIS A 189 2.65 12.78 16.14
CA HIS A 189 4.08 12.96 15.88
C HIS A 189 4.75 11.64 15.50
N GLY A 190 5.99 11.71 15.01
CA GLY A 190 6.86 10.56 14.88
C GLY A 190 7.37 10.10 16.24
N ALA A 191 7.39 8.79 16.48
CA ALA A 191 7.93 8.16 17.68
C ALA A 191 8.84 6.98 17.31
N VAL A 192 9.89 6.77 18.12
CA VAL A 192 10.89 5.73 17.86
C VAL A 192 10.23 4.36 17.88
N ALA A 193 10.33 3.65 16.76
CA ALA A 193 9.64 2.39 16.52
C ALA A 193 10.57 1.25 16.11
N ASN A 194 11.89 1.43 16.22
CA ASN A 194 12.88 0.35 16.11
C ASN A 194 14.22 0.73 16.79
N PRO A 195 15.14 -0.24 17.00
CA PRO A 195 16.41 0.00 17.68
C PRO A 195 17.32 1.04 17.00
N GLN A 196 17.14 1.27 15.70
CA GLN A 196 17.96 2.19 14.90
C GLN A 196 17.45 3.64 14.96
N GLY A 197 16.37 3.91 15.70
CA GLY A 197 15.84 5.26 15.88
C GLY A 197 14.96 5.76 14.74
N ASN A 198 14.39 4.86 13.92
CA ASN A 198 13.37 5.30 12.97
C ASN A 198 12.12 5.76 13.72
N GLU A 199 11.57 6.88 13.26
CA GLU A 199 10.32 7.41 13.77
C GLU A 199 9.17 7.01 12.84
N LEU A 200 8.18 6.31 13.39
CA LEU A 200 6.90 6.00 12.75
C LEU A 200 5.77 6.79 13.45
N PRO A 201 4.58 6.92 12.84
CA PRO A 201 3.43 7.54 13.49
C PRO A 201 3.13 6.94 14.88
N ALA A 202 3.15 7.79 15.91
CA ALA A 202 3.07 7.35 17.31
C ALA A 202 1.77 6.59 17.62
N ALA A 203 0.66 6.96 16.98
CA ALA A 203 -0.62 6.27 17.17
C ALA A 203 -0.57 4.82 16.67
N SER A 204 -0.08 4.58 15.45
CA SER A 204 -0.23 3.28 14.79
C SER A 204 0.92 2.30 15.01
N ALA A 205 2.08 2.77 15.51
CA ALA A 205 3.26 1.94 15.69
C ALA A 205 3.40 1.43 17.14
N HIS A 206 3.87 0.17 17.28
CA HIS A 206 4.50 -0.30 18.51
C HIS A 206 5.86 0.39 18.67
N LEU A 207 6.07 1.03 19.82
CA LEU A 207 7.28 1.80 20.05
C LEU A 207 8.46 0.92 20.44
N TYR A 208 9.68 1.39 20.21
CA TYR A 208 10.88 0.77 20.75
C TYR A 208 11.37 1.55 21.97
N HIS A 209 11.39 0.90 23.12
CA HIS A 209 11.89 1.47 24.36
C HIS A 209 13.41 1.30 24.43
N ALA A 210 14.15 2.35 24.09
CA ALA A 210 15.62 2.32 24.06
C ALA A 210 16.22 1.92 25.43
N ASP A 211 15.66 2.43 26.52
CA ASP A 211 16.14 2.15 27.89
C ASP A 211 15.91 0.68 28.29
N LEU A 212 14.81 0.09 27.82
CA LEU A 212 14.45 -1.31 28.09
C LEU A 212 15.00 -2.28 27.05
N LYS A 213 15.57 -1.77 25.94
CA LYS A 213 16.08 -2.52 24.80
C LYS A 213 15.08 -3.53 24.24
N ARG A 214 13.80 -3.15 24.17
CA ARG A 214 12.73 -3.99 23.65
C ARG A 214 11.63 -3.16 23.01
N TYR A 215 10.86 -3.81 22.16
CA TYR A 215 9.60 -3.28 21.68
C TYR A 215 8.56 -3.22 22.80
N GLU A 216 7.64 -2.28 22.64
CA GLU A 216 6.37 -2.21 23.35
C GLU A 216 5.57 -3.51 23.14
N THR A 217 5.02 -4.03 24.24
CA THR A 217 4.12 -5.19 24.22
C THR A 217 2.73 -4.77 23.73
N ASP A 218 1.86 -5.74 23.40
CA ASP A 218 0.50 -5.41 22.96
C ASP A 218 -0.31 -4.74 24.06
N GLN A 219 -0.15 -5.19 25.30
CA GLN A 219 -0.84 -4.61 26.45
C GLN A 219 -0.38 -3.16 26.71
N GLU A 220 0.92 -2.88 26.60
CA GLU A 220 1.45 -1.52 26.73
C GLU A 220 0.93 -0.61 25.62
N TYR A 221 0.95 -1.10 24.37
CA TYR A 221 0.42 -0.40 23.21
C TYR A 221 -1.06 -0.05 23.40
N GLU A 222 -1.90 -1.03 23.72
CA GLU A 222 -3.33 -0.85 23.94
C GLU A 222 -3.62 0.13 25.09
N SER A 223 -2.85 0.05 26.18
CA SER A 223 -2.98 0.96 27.31
C SER A 223 -2.60 2.40 26.94
N ARG A 224 -1.51 2.58 26.20
CA ARG A 224 -1.04 3.90 25.76
C ARG A 224 -2.05 4.55 24.82
N VAL A 225 -2.46 3.86 23.76
CA VAL A 225 -3.39 4.43 22.78
C VAL A 225 -4.77 4.66 23.39
N GLY A 226 -5.27 3.73 24.21
CA GLY A 226 -6.55 3.89 24.89
C GLY A 226 -6.55 5.06 25.88
N GLY A 227 -5.47 5.24 26.63
CA GLY A 227 -5.30 6.36 27.56
C GLY A 227 -5.23 7.72 26.86
N ASP A 228 -4.49 7.81 25.76
CA ASP A 228 -4.38 9.04 24.96
C ASP A 228 -5.74 9.46 24.35
N LEU A 229 -6.40 8.51 23.68
CA LEU A 229 -7.70 8.75 23.06
C LEU A 229 -8.75 9.18 24.08
N LYS A 230 -8.75 8.54 25.27
CA LYS A 230 -9.64 8.93 26.38
C LYS A 230 -9.37 10.35 26.85
N THR A 231 -8.09 10.70 27.03
CA THR A 231 -7.67 12.04 27.44
C THR A 231 -8.18 13.09 26.47
N CYS A 232 -8.01 12.87 25.16
CA CYS A 232 -8.52 13.79 24.14
C CYS A 232 -10.04 13.93 24.18
N SER A 233 -10.77 12.80 24.21
CA SER A 233 -12.24 12.81 24.28
C SER A 233 -12.76 13.54 25.51
N ASP A 234 -12.18 13.30 26.69
CA ASP A 234 -12.64 13.91 27.93
C ASP A 234 -12.31 15.41 27.98
N MET A 235 -11.15 15.81 27.43
CA MET A 235 -10.78 17.23 27.33
C MET A 235 -11.73 17.99 26.39
N ILE A 236 -12.03 17.45 25.21
CA ILE A 236 -12.98 18.08 24.29
C ILE A 236 -14.33 18.24 24.98
N GLN A 237 -14.85 17.18 25.61
CA GLN A 237 -16.13 17.23 26.31
C GLN A 237 -16.14 18.28 27.43
N ALA A 238 -15.07 18.35 28.23
CA ALA A 238 -14.98 19.32 29.33
C ALA A 238 -14.87 20.77 28.85
N LYS A 239 -14.24 21.01 27.69
CA LYS A 239 -13.94 22.36 27.19
C LYS A 239 -15.01 22.92 26.25
N THR A 240 -15.72 22.07 25.51
CA THR A 240 -16.70 22.49 24.51
C THR A 240 -18.12 21.97 24.80
N GLY A 241 -18.28 21.03 25.73
CA GLY A 241 -19.55 20.33 25.97
C GLY A 241 -19.86 19.21 24.97
N VAL A 242 -19.02 19.03 23.93
CA VAL A 242 -19.24 18.04 22.87
C VAL A 242 -18.61 16.70 23.25
N ARG A 243 -19.41 15.63 23.28
CA ARG A 243 -18.87 14.25 23.31
C ARG A 243 -18.52 13.83 21.89
N VAL A 244 -17.23 13.65 21.62
CA VAL A 244 -16.77 13.19 20.31
C VAL A 244 -17.24 11.76 20.00
N ARG A 245 -17.68 11.56 18.77
CA ARG A 245 -18.01 10.24 18.19
C ARG A 245 -17.20 9.92 16.94
N SER A 246 -16.38 10.88 16.51
CA SER A 246 -15.58 10.84 15.30
C SER A 246 -14.10 10.89 15.65
N MET A 247 -13.31 10.06 14.97
CA MET A 247 -11.86 10.00 15.06
C MET A 247 -11.27 10.30 13.68
N VAL A 248 -10.32 11.21 13.62
CA VAL A 248 -9.48 11.37 12.43
C VAL A 248 -8.10 10.82 12.76
N TRP A 249 -7.57 9.89 11.97
CA TRP A 249 -6.29 9.27 12.29
C TRP A 249 -5.10 10.14 11.86
N PRO A 250 -4.15 10.48 12.75
CA PRO A 250 -2.92 11.17 12.38
C PRO A 250 -2.22 10.49 11.21
N TYR A 251 -1.81 11.28 10.22
CA TYR A 251 -1.19 10.81 8.97
C TYR A 251 -2.05 9.83 8.16
N GLY A 252 -3.33 9.69 8.49
CA GLY A 252 -4.23 8.68 7.91
C GLY A 252 -3.90 7.24 8.32
N MET A 253 -2.99 7.02 9.28
CA MET A 253 -2.48 5.70 9.65
C MET A 253 -3.26 5.10 10.82
N TYR A 254 -3.71 3.86 10.67
CA TYR A 254 -4.56 3.18 11.63
C TYR A 254 -4.31 1.67 11.65
N ASN A 255 -4.78 1.01 12.70
CA ASN A 255 -4.79 -0.45 12.81
C ASN A 255 -6.02 -0.93 13.60
N ALA A 256 -6.22 -2.25 13.63
CA ALA A 256 -7.37 -2.87 14.30
C ALA A 256 -7.44 -2.54 15.81
N ALA A 257 -6.29 -2.46 16.50
CA ALA A 257 -6.24 -2.15 17.93
C ALA A 257 -6.65 -0.70 18.22
N LEU A 258 -6.23 0.26 17.38
CA LEU A 258 -6.68 1.67 17.45
C LEU A 258 -8.18 1.80 17.24
N ILE A 259 -8.70 1.15 16.19
CA ILE A 259 -10.14 1.11 15.90
C ILE A 259 -10.89 0.57 17.12
N GLY A 260 -10.42 -0.54 17.70
CA GLY A 260 -11.02 -1.15 18.89
C GLY A 260 -10.98 -0.26 20.13
N ALA A 261 -9.86 0.43 20.39
CA ALA A 261 -9.72 1.38 21.50
C ALA A 261 -10.66 2.58 21.34
N SER A 262 -10.75 3.14 20.13
CA SER A 262 -11.65 4.25 19.79
C SER A 262 -13.12 3.87 19.97
N HIS A 263 -13.50 2.68 19.51
CA HIS A 263 -14.87 2.16 19.63
C HIS A 263 -15.31 1.97 21.10
N LYS A 264 -14.39 1.53 21.98
CA LYS A 264 -14.64 1.42 23.44
C LYS A 264 -14.93 2.78 24.09
N LEU A 265 -14.51 3.89 23.48
CA LEU A 265 -14.71 5.26 23.98
C LEU A 265 -15.94 5.95 23.37
N GLY A 266 -16.67 5.27 22.48
CA GLY A 266 -17.86 5.79 21.79
C GLY A 266 -17.57 6.51 20.47
N MET A 267 -16.32 6.45 19.98
CA MET A 267 -15.93 7.02 18.69
C MET A 267 -16.05 5.95 17.61
N ASN A 268 -17.17 5.96 16.88
CA ASN A 268 -17.56 4.91 15.92
C ASN A 268 -17.45 5.33 14.44
N VAL A 269 -17.10 6.59 14.18
CA VAL A 269 -16.81 7.08 12.83
C VAL A 269 -15.32 7.41 12.75
N HIS A 270 -14.60 6.81 11.81
CA HIS A 270 -13.16 6.97 11.67
C HIS A 270 -12.78 7.42 10.27
N PHE A 271 -11.94 8.45 10.20
CA PHE A 271 -11.49 9.05 8.96
C PHE A 271 -10.01 8.72 8.72
N THR A 272 -9.74 8.22 7.51
CA THR A 272 -8.42 7.77 7.04
C THR A 272 -7.90 8.71 5.95
N LEU A 273 -6.80 8.36 5.28
CA LEU A 273 -6.38 8.98 4.01
C LEU A 273 -6.36 7.97 2.85
N ASP A 274 -7.05 6.83 3.00
CA ASP A 274 -7.29 5.88 1.92
C ASP A 274 -8.03 6.55 0.74
N ASP A 275 -7.64 6.20 -0.48
CA ASP A 275 -8.21 6.77 -1.71
C ASP A 275 -9.60 6.22 -2.05
N GLY A 276 -10.32 6.95 -2.90
CA GLY A 276 -11.57 6.50 -3.53
C GLY A 276 -12.86 6.95 -2.83
N PRO A 277 -14.03 6.59 -3.39
CA PRO A 277 -15.33 6.97 -2.84
C PRO A 277 -15.67 6.16 -1.59
N ASN A 278 -16.57 6.71 -0.76
CA ASN A 278 -17.15 6.03 0.40
C ASN A 278 -18.48 5.37 0.01
N THR A 279 -18.41 4.21 -0.65
CA THR A 279 -19.59 3.43 -1.05
C THR A 279 -20.24 2.72 0.14
N PRO A 280 -21.47 2.15 0.03
CA PRO A 280 -22.12 1.36 1.08
C PRO A 280 -21.26 0.26 1.72
N GLU A 281 -20.31 -0.27 0.96
CA GLU A 281 -19.41 -1.34 1.39
C GLU A 281 -18.23 -0.82 2.22
N VAL A 282 -17.96 0.49 2.21
CA VAL A 282 -16.94 1.12 3.05
C VAL A 282 -17.55 1.40 4.43
N PRO A 283 -17.09 0.71 5.50
CA PRO A 283 -17.63 0.92 6.83
C PRO A 283 -17.28 2.31 7.36
N LEU A 284 -18.12 2.85 8.25
CA LEU A 284 -17.86 4.16 8.88
C LEU A 284 -16.58 4.17 9.74
N THR A 285 -15.99 3.01 10.03
CA THR A 285 -14.68 2.89 10.69
C THR A 285 -13.49 3.01 9.74
N LYS A 286 -13.71 3.28 8.44
CA LYS A 286 -12.68 3.45 7.41
C LYS A 286 -13.08 4.49 6.36
N VAL A 287 -13.62 5.63 6.78
CA VAL A 287 -14.05 6.70 5.88
C VAL A 287 -12.83 7.31 5.16
N ARG A 288 -12.80 7.14 3.84
CA ARG A 288 -11.77 7.60 2.90
C ARG A 288 -11.82 9.10 2.70
N ARG A 289 -10.66 9.73 2.53
CA ARG A 289 -10.55 11.19 2.34
C ARG A 289 -9.50 11.54 1.29
N LEU A 290 -9.82 12.54 0.49
CA LEU A 290 -8.91 13.16 -0.46
C LEU A 290 -8.11 14.24 0.27
N LEU A 291 -6.79 14.07 0.34
CA LEU A 291 -5.89 15.05 0.93
C LEU A 291 -5.76 16.27 0.02
N VAL A 292 -6.16 17.44 0.54
CA VAL A 292 -6.07 18.70 -0.20
C VAL A 292 -4.64 19.25 -0.10
N SER A 293 -4.05 19.61 -1.23
CA SER A 293 -2.68 20.12 -1.34
C SER A 293 -2.62 21.49 -2.01
N TYR A 294 -1.46 22.15 -1.90
CA TYR A 294 -1.23 23.53 -2.37
C TYR A 294 -1.50 23.75 -3.87
N ASP A 295 -1.42 22.69 -4.68
CA ASP A 295 -1.54 22.70 -6.14
C ASP A 295 -2.95 22.38 -6.66
N TRP A 296 -3.96 22.35 -5.79
CA TRP A 296 -5.34 22.08 -6.19
C TRP A 296 -5.94 23.19 -7.06
N ASP A 297 -6.26 22.85 -8.29
CA ASP A 297 -7.06 23.64 -9.23
C ASP A 297 -8.29 22.86 -9.72
N ALA A 298 -9.06 23.43 -10.65
CA ALA A 298 -10.25 22.79 -11.20
C ALA A 298 -9.96 21.44 -11.89
N GLY A 299 -8.82 21.30 -12.56
CA GLY A 299 -8.41 20.06 -13.23
C GLY A 299 -8.05 18.98 -12.21
N VAL A 300 -7.28 19.35 -11.18
CA VAL A 300 -6.94 18.45 -10.07
C VAL A 300 -8.22 17.99 -9.35
N MET A 301 -9.14 18.89 -9.02
CA MET A 301 -10.42 18.53 -8.41
C MET A 301 -11.20 17.53 -9.27
N MET A 302 -11.33 17.78 -10.58
CA MET A 302 -12.01 16.84 -11.49
C MET A 302 -11.37 15.45 -11.47
N GLY A 303 -10.04 15.35 -11.43
CA GLY A 303 -9.33 14.08 -11.33
C GLY A 303 -9.54 13.38 -9.99
N GLN A 304 -9.40 14.12 -8.87
CA GLN A 304 -9.52 13.60 -7.51
C GLN A 304 -10.95 13.08 -7.21
N PHE A 305 -11.99 13.78 -7.67
CA PHE A 305 -13.38 13.32 -7.54
C PHE A 305 -13.74 12.14 -8.46
N ARG A 306 -12.84 11.70 -9.35
CA ARG A 306 -12.96 10.46 -10.14
C ARG A 306 -12.05 9.34 -9.66
N GLN A 307 -11.10 9.65 -8.79
CA GLN A 307 -10.11 8.70 -8.30
C GLN A 307 -10.80 7.50 -7.65
N GLN A 308 -10.40 6.29 -8.04
CA GLN A 308 -10.90 5.04 -7.46
C GLN A 308 -10.07 4.66 -6.22
N SER A 309 -10.46 3.62 -5.47
CA SER A 309 -9.64 3.14 -4.35
C SER A 309 -8.56 2.16 -4.76
N ALA A 310 -8.74 1.46 -5.89
CA ALA A 310 -7.78 0.47 -6.37
C ALA A 310 -6.42 1.12 -6.66
N TYR A 311 -5.34 0.39 -6.38
CA TYR A 311 -3.96 0.84 -6.62
C TYR A 311 -3.62 2.20 -6.00
N ARG A 312 -4.20 2.51 -4.82
CA ARG A 312 -4.02 3.82 -4.14
C ARG A 312 -4.40 4.99 -5.05
N GLY A 313 -5.53 4.79 -5.71
CA GLY A 313 -6.12 5.73 -6.65
C GLY A 313 -5.36 5.98 -7.95
N ASP A 314 -4.36 5.16 -8.28
CA ASP A 314 -3.78 5.16 -9.61
C ASP A 314 -4.74 4.50 -10.61
N ASN A 315 -5.22 5.28 -11.59
CA ASN A 315 -6.18 4.83 -12.59
C ASN A 315 -5.54 3.95 -13.68
N GLN A 316 -4.21 4.00 -13.83
CA GLN A 316 -3.47 3.25 -14.83
C GLN A 316 -2.08 2.92 -14.27
N PRO A 317 -1.99 2.08 -13.22
CA PRO A 317 -0.73 1.85 -12.52
C PRO A 317 0.32 1.32 -13.47
N VAL A 318 1.55 1.82 -13.34
CA VAL A 318 2.75 1.30 -14.01
C VAL A 318 3.69 0.86 -12.90
N GLU A 319 4.13 -0.40 -12.97
CA GLU A 319 5.11 -0.94 -12.03
C GLU A 319 6.47 -1.04 -12.72
N ARG A 320 7.46 -0.53 -12.00
CA ARG A 320 8.89 -0.69 -12.26
C ARG A 320 9.49 -1.21 -10.98
N VAL A 321 9.89 -2.48 -11.00
CA VAL A 321 10.23 -3.23 -9.79
C VAL A 321 11.71 -3.57 -9.75
N VAL A 322 12.33 -3.32 -8.60
CA VAL A 322 13.68 -3.80 -8.27
C VAL A 322 13.57 -4.82 -7.14
N ASN A 323 14.07 -6.03 -7.34
CA ASN A 323 14.11 -7.06 -6.30
C ASN A 323 15.44 -6.98 -5.55
N VAL A 324 15.40 -6.79 -4.24
CA VAL A 324 16.57 -6.56 -3.39
C VAL A 324 16.60 -7.57 -2.26
N SER A 325 17.76 -8.18 -2.05
CA SER A 325 18.00 -9.06 -0.91
C SER A 325 18.51 -8.29 0.30
N LEU A 326 17.92 -8.49 1.48
CA LEU A 326 18.50 -8.01 2.73
C LEU A 326 19.73 -8.82 3.17
N ASP A 327 19.97 -10.00 2.58
CA ASP A 327 21.22 -10.75 2.78
C ASP A 327 22.43 -9.93 2.28
N ASP A 328 22.26 -9.18 1.19
CA ASP A 328 23.29 -8.31 0.62
C ASP A 328 23.52 -7.03 1.46
N VAL A 329 22.48 -6.55 2.16
CA VAL A 329 22.56 -5.36 3.02
C VAL A 329 23.16 -5.71 4.39
N TYR A 330 22.80 -6.87 4.94
CA TYR A 330 23.19 -7.29 6.28
C TYR A 330 24.72 -7.38 6.44
N ASP A 331 25.21 -6.84 7.55
CA ASP A 331 26.58 -7.02 8.01
C ASP A 331 26.57 -7.07 9.55
N PRO A 332 27.30 -8.00 10.19
CA PRO A 332 27.38 -8.03 11.65
C PRO A 332 28.01 -6.76 12.25
N ASN A 333 28.76 -5.98 11.46
CA ASN A 333 29.18 -4.64 11.86
C ASN A 333 28.11 -3.61 11.44
N PRO A 334 27.52 -2.87 12.40
CA PRO A 334 26.42 -1.94 12.13
C PRO A 334 26.82 -0.79 11.19
N ASP A 335 28.06 -0.29 11.26
CA ASP A 335 28.52 0.79 10.38
C ASP A 335 28.65 0.32 8.93
N ARG A 336 29.15 -0.91 8.72
CA ARG A 336 29.19 -1.51 7.37
C ARG A 336 27.79 -1.79 6.84
N GLN A 337 26.88 -2.25 7.69
CA GLN A 337 25.48 -2.47 7.32
C GLN A 337 24.83 -1.15 6.89
N GLU A 338 25.02 -0.08 7.66
CA GLU A 338 24.47 1.24 7.32
C GLU A 338 25.09 1.82 6.04
N ALA A 339 26.40 1.59 5.81
CA ALA A 339 27.05 1.97 4.57
C ALA A 339 26.49 1.21 3.35
N ARG A 340 26.20 -0.09 3.49
CA ARG A 340 25.55 -0.89 2.43
C ARG A 340 24.12 -0.41 2.18
N LEU A 341 23.35 -0.18 3.24
CA LEU A 341 21.99 0.36 3.13
C LEU A 341 22.00 1.73 2.45
N SER A 342 22.94 2.61 2.78
CA SER A 342 23.09 3.93 2.15
C SER A 342 23.35 3.79 0.65
N ARG A 343 24.24 2.88 0.23
CA ARG A 343 24.49 2.62 -1.20
C ARG A 343 23.24 2.11 -1.93
N LEU A 344 22.46 1.23 -1.29
CA LEU A 344 21.18 0.77 -1.84
C LEU A 344 20.22 1.95 -2.02
N ILE A 345 20.05 2.80 -1.00
CA ILE A 345 19.15 3.96 -1.05
C ILE A 345 19.57 4.92 -2.17
N ASP A 346 20.86 5.24 -2.29
CA ASP A 346 21.36 6.13 -3.34
C ASP A 346 21.08 5.55 -4.72
N ARG A 347 21.33 4.25 -4.92
CA ARG A 347 21.04 3.57 -6.18
C ARG A 347 19.55 3.57 -6.53
N ILE A 348 18.67 3.26 -5.58
CA ILE A 348 17.23 3.25 -5.82
C ILE A 348 16.72 4.68 -6.09
N LYS A 349 17.23 5.67 -5.36
CA LYS A 349 16.91 7.08 -5.58
C LYS A 349 17.38 7.56 -6.95
N ASP A 350 18.52 7.08 -7.44
CA ASP A 350 19.04 7.44 -8.76
C ASP A 350 18.33 6.69 -9.89
N LEU A 351 17.83 5.47 -9.65
CA LEU A 351 17.10 4.70 -10.65
C LEU A 351 15.63 5.14 -10.75
N GLU A 352 15.05 5.57 -9.63
CA GLU A 352 13.65 6.02 -9.48
C GLU A 352 12.61 4.97 -9.96
N PRO A 353 12.71 3.69 -9.52
CA PRO A 353 11.67 2.71 -9.79
C PRO A 353 10.38 3.08 -9.01
N LYS A 354 9.25 2.48 -9.38
CA LYS A 354 8.01 2.64 -8.59
C LYS A 354 8.13 1.89 -7.26
N SER A 355 8.65 0.67 -7.32
CA SER A 355 8.56 -0.30 -6.22
C SER A 355 9.87 -1.06 -6.03
N VAL A 356 10.19 -1.36 -4.77
CA VAL A 356 11.23 -2.30 -4.35
C VAL A 356 10.57 -3.50 -3.70
N TYR A 357 10.88 -4.70 -4.20
CA TYR A 357 10.51 -5.95 -3.57
C TYR A 357 11.67 -6.36 -2.68
N LEU A 358 11.50 -6.14 -1.37
CA LEU A 358 12.54 -6.29 -0.38
C LEU A 358 12.39 -7.65 0.32
N GLN A 359 13.38 -8.53 0.15
CA GLN A 359 13.42 -9.83 0.81
C GLN A 359 13.44 -9.65 2.33
N ALA A 360 12.43 -10.16 3.03
CA ALA A 360 12.29 -10.00 4.48
C ALA A 360 12.86 -11.19 5.29
N PHE A 361 13.51 -12.14 4.62
CA PHE A 361 14.03 -13.37 5.20
C PHE A 361 15.47 -13.63 4.77
N HIS A 362 16.17 -14.46 5.54
CA HIS A 362 17.53 -14.92 5.27
C HIS A 362 17.49 -16.25 4.51
N ASP A 363 18.11 -16.29 3.32
CA ASP A 363 18.19 -17.46 2.45
C ASP A 363 19.59 -17.61 1.84
N PRO A 364 20.59 -17.99 2.67
CA PRO A 364 21.99 -17.97 2.28
C PRO A 364 22.36 -18.97 1.19
N ASP A 365 21.53 -19.99 0.95
CA ASP A 365 21.73 -21.03 -0.05
C ASP A 365 20.87 -20.84 -1.30
N GLY A 366 20.06 -19.78 -1.36
CA GLY A 366 19.17 -19.49 -2.49
C GLY A 366 18.11 -20.57 -2.71
N SER A 367 17.78 -21.34 -1.67
CA SER A 367 16.81 -22.44 -1.77
C SER A 367 15.36 -21.95 -1.91
N GLY A 368 15.11 -20.70 -1.52
CA GLY A 368 13.78 -20.12 -1.31
C GLY A 368 13.18 -20.49 0.04
N THR A 369 13.95 -21.10 0.96
CA THR A 369 13.50 -21.48 2.31
C THR A 369 14.04 -20.51 3.35
N ALA A 370 13.16 -19.83 4.07
CA ALA A 370 13.56 -18.93 5.14
C ALA A 370 14.23 -19.68 6.29
N GLN A 371 15.47 -19.31 6.60
CA GLN A 371 16.23 -19.87 7.74
C GLN A 371 16.23 -18.92 8.96
N ALA A 372 16.01 -17.63 8.73
CA ALA A 372 15.82 -16.58 9.72
C ALA A 372 15.05 -15.41 9.08
N LEU A 373 14.58 -14.45 9.88
CA LEU A 373 13.85 -13.28 9.40
C LEU A 373 14.57 -11.97 9.74
N TYR A 374 14.27 -10.92 8.98
CA TYR A 374 14.82 -9.58 9.16
C TYR A 374 13.93 -8.64 9.98
N PHE A 375 12.94 -9.19 10.68
CA PHE A 375 12.03 -8.46 11.55
C PHE A 375 11.71 -9.28 12.81
N PRO A 376 11.38 -8.61 13.94
CA PRO A 376 10.97 -9.28 15.17
C PRO A 376 9.73 -10.16 14.92
N ASN A 377 9.75 -11.39 15.42
CA ASN A 377 8.66 -12.33 15.29
C ASN A 377 8.73 -13.43 16.36
N ARG A 378 7.63 -14.18 16.54
CA ARG A 378 7.48 -15.18 17.61
C ARG A 378 8.01 -16.59 17.29
N HIS A 379 8.34 -16.91 16.04
CA HIS A 379 8.57 -18.30 15.60
C HIS A 379 9.96 -18.59 15.01
N MET A 380 10.54 -17.63 14.32
CA MET A 380 11.79 -17.75 13.57
C MET A 380 12.91 -16.96 14.24
N PRO A 381 14.17 -17.44 14.16
CA PRO A 381 15.32 -16.63 14.55
C PRO A 381 15.34 -15.30 13.79
N VAL A 382 15.70 -14.22 14.47
CA VAL A 382 15.87 -12.90 13.86
C VAL A 382 17.35 -12.75 13.49
N ARG A 383 17.66 -12.69 12.19
CA ARG A 383 19.04 -12.51 11.70
C ARG A 383 19.57 -11.12 12.06
N GLY A 384 18.70 -10.13 11.95
CA GLY A 384 18.89 -8.76 12.37
C GLY A 384 17.59 -7.99 12.19
N ASP A 385 17.27 -7.08 13.10
CA ASP A 385 16.10 -6.21 12.97
C ASP A 385 16.38 -5.13 11.92
N LEU A 386 16.25 -5.47 10.64
CA LEU A 386 16.75 -4.67 9.52
C LEU A 386 15.65 -4.27 8.54
N PHE A 387 14.58 -5.06 8.42
CA PHE A 387 13.55 -4.84 7.42
C PHE A 387 12.86 -3.49 7.62
N SER A 388 12.40 -3.19 8.85
CA SER A 388 11.78 -1.90 9.18
C SER A 388 12.74 -0.73 8.93
N ARG A 389 14.04 -0.92 9.24
CA ARG A 389 15.10 0.07 8.96
C ARG A 389 15.21 0.38 7.47
N ALA A 390 15.37 -0.65 6.65
CA ALA A 390 15.56 -0.51 5.22
C ALA A 390 14.30 0.00 4.51
N ALA A 391 13.14 -0.56 4.83
CA ALA A 391 11.86 -0.19 4.23
C ALA A 391 11.53 1.29 4.46
N TRP A 392 11.63 1.76 5.71
CA TRP A 392 11.33 3.16 6.03
C TRP A 392 12.28 4.14 5.32
N GLN A 393 13.57 3.82 5.23
CA GLN A 393 14.54 4.67 4.54
C GLN A 393 14.30 4.71 3.02
N LEU A 394 13.96 3.57 2.41
CA LEU A 394 13.59 3.52 0.99
C LEU A 394 12.32 4.35 0.70
N ILE A 395 11.28 4.21 1.54
CA ILE A 395 10.03 4.98 1.41
C ILE A 395 10.31 6.48 1.55
N THR A 396 10.98 6.89 2.62
CA THR A 396 11.08 8.32 2.98
C THR A 396 12.19 9.07 2.23
N ARG A 397 13.28 8.40 1.82
CA ARG A 397 14.43 9.06 1.17
C ARG A 397 14.54 8.81 -0.33
N ALA A 398 14.10 7.64 -0.80
CA ALA A 398 14.09 7.31 -2.22
C ALA A 398 12.70 7.49 -2.87
N GLY A 399 11.63 7.64 -2.08
CA GLY A 399 10.28 7.92 -2.58
C GLY A 399 9.63 6.72 -3.29
N VAL A 400 10.09 5.50 -3.01
CA VAL A 400 9.60 4.27 -3.63
C VAL A 400 8.61 3.54 -2.73
N GLN A 401 7.83 2.66 -3.33
CA GLN A 401 6.97 1.74 -2.58
C GLN A 401 7.76 0.49 -2.18
N VAL A 402 7.64 0.04 -0.94
CA VAL A 402 8.35 -1.16 -0.48
C VAL A 402 7.37 -2.30 -0.25
N TYR A 403 7.63 -3.43 -0.88
CA TYR A 403 6.88 -4.67 -0.68
C TYR A 403 7.73 -5.68 0.09
N ALA A 404 7.15 -6.28 1.12
CA ALA A 404 7.79 -7.37 1.85
C ALA A 404 7.69 -8.66 1.02
N ALA A 405 8.82 -9.15 0.53
CA ALA A 405 8.89 -10.45 -0.14
C ALA A 405 9.17 -11.55 0.89
N LEU A 406 8.21 -12.47 1.06
CA LEU A 406 8.28 -13.60 2.00
C LEU A 406 7.82 -14.90 1.34
N PRO A 407 8.37 -16.06 1.76
CA PRO A 407 7.77 -17.35 1.47
C PRO A 407 6.39 -17.47 2.13
N VAL A 408 5.52 -18.29 1.56
CA VAL A 408 4.22 -18.58 2.16
C VAL A 408 4.30 -19.80 3.09
N LEU A 409 5.03 -20.84 2.68
CA LEU A 409 5.10 -22.14 3.33
C LEU A 409 6.54 -22.52 3.73
N ALA A 410 7.56 -22.07 3.00
CA ALA A 410 8.93 -22.52 3.11
C ALA A 410 9.69 -21.86 4.28
N TYR A 411 9.38 -22.30 5.51
CA TYR A 411 10.01 -21.85 6.74
C TYR A 411 10.73 -23.01 7.44
N LYS A 412 12.05 -22.89 7.59
CA LYS A 412 12.87 -23.82 8.39
C LYS A 412 12.80 -23.42 9.86
N LEU A 413 11.75 -23.89 10.54
CA LEU A 413 11.55 -23.62 11.96
C LEU A 413 12.69 -24.22 12.82
N PRO A 414 13.03 -23.60 13.96
CA PRO A 414 14.04 -24.12 14.88
C PRO A 414 13.79 -25.57 15.32
N ALA A 415 14.87 -26.30 15.59
CA ALA A 415 14.79 -27.65 16.15
C ALA A 415 14.01 -27.62 17.48
N GLY A 416 13.02 -28.51 17.62
CA GLY A 416 12.14 -28.56 18.79
C GLY A 416 10.91 -27.65 18.72
N HIS A 417 10.79 -26.79 17.70
CA HIS A 417 9.56 -26.03 17.50
C HIS A 417 8.39 -27.01 17.19
N PRO A 418 7.22 -26.91 17.86
CA PRO A 418 6.13 -27.89 17.71
C PRO A 418 5.62 -28.10 16.28
N ALA A 419 5.75 -27.07 15.43
CA ALA A 419 5.37 -27.09 14.02
C ALA A 419 6.48 -27.54 13.05
N SER A 420 7.72 -27.73 13.51
CA SER A 420 8.89 -27.99 12.64
C SER A 420 8.79 -29.26 11.78
N SER A 421 8.03 -30.25 12.23
CA SER A 421 7.78 -31.50 11.50
C SER A 421 6.47 -31.51 10.70
N ARG A 422 5.69 -30.42 10.74
CA ARG A 422 4.37 -30.30 10.09
C ARG A 422 4.53 -29.87 8.63
N LEU A 423 5.27 -30.67 7.88
CA LEU A 423 5.64 -30.39 6.49
C LEU A 423 4.61 -30.93 5.50
N VAL A 424 4.58 -30.36 4.30
CA VAL A 424 3.90 -30.95 3.14
C VAL A 424 4.49 -32.35 2.91
N ALA A 425 3.62 -33.36 2.85
CA ALA A 425 4.02 -34.73 2.61
C ALA A 425 3.81 -35.12 1.14
N VAL A 426 4.65 -36.06 0.69
CA VAL A 426 4.62 -36.60 -0.67
C VAL A 426 4.04 -38.00 -0.64
N MET A 427 3.31 -38.39 -1.69
CA MET A 427 2.89 -39.78 -1.87
C MET A 427 4.07 -40.76 -1.74
N PRO A 428 3.93 -41.85 -0.96
CA PRO A 428 4.94 -42.89 -0.86
C PRO A 428 5.29 -43.49 -2.25
N GLY A 429 6.58 -43.65 -2.53
CA GLY A 429 7.06 -44.24 -3.79
C GLY A 429 6.99 -43.32 -5.01
N ALA A 430 6.60 -42.06 -4.86
CA ALA A 430 6.65 -41.10 -5.97
C ALA A 430 8.10 -40.84 -6.43
N PRO A 431 8.37 -40.76 -7.75
CA PRO A 431 9.70 -40.46 -8.26
C PRO A 431 10.13 -39.05 -7.86
N ALA A 432 11.45 -38.84 -7.70
CA ALA A 432 12.00 -37.51 -7.49
C ALA A 432 11.65 -36.61 -8.70
N THR A 433 10.99 -35.49 -8.46
CA THR A 433 10.67 -34.50 -9.50
C THR A 433 11.66 -33.34 -9.47
N PRO A 434 11.82 -32.54 -10.54
CA PRO A 434 12.59 -31.29 -10.48
C PRO A 434 12.11 -30.30 -9.41
N PHE A 435 10.83 -30.39 -9.03
CA PHE A 435 10.17 -29.68 -7.92
C PHE A 435 10.09 -30.54 -6.66
N ASP A 436 11.12 -31.36 -6.42
CA ASP A 436 11.15 -32.32 -5.32
C ASP A 436 10.81 -31.63 -3.99
N PRO A 437 9.73 -32.05 -3.32
CA PRO A 437 9.31 -31.46 -2.05
C PRO A 437 10.36 -31.54 -0.95
N ARG A 438 11.28 -32.49 -1.07
CA ARG A 438 12.44 -32.64 -0.17
C ARG A 438 13.44 -31.50 -0.31
N GLN A 439 13.41 -30.74 -1.40
CA GLN A 439 14.35 -29.64 -1.67
C GLN A 439 13.92 -28.31 -1.01
N ARG A 440 12.63 -28.10 -0.72
CA ARG A 440 12.13 -26.93 0.03
C ARG A 440 11.28 -27.38 1.22
N GLN A 441 11.69 -27.04 2.43
CA GLN A 441 10.95 -27.39 3.65
C GLN A 441 9.69 -26.54 3.76
N ARG A 442 8.61 -26.95 3.07
CA ARG A 442 7.30 -26.30 3.11
C ARG A 442 6.47 -26.86 4.25
N LEU A 443 6.01 -25.98 5.13
CA LEU A 443 4.98 -26.26 6.11
C LEU A 443 3.65 -26.59 5.41
N SER A 444 2.93 -27.59 5.92
CA SER A 444 1.62 -27.96 5.34
C SER A 444 0.59 -26.88 5.65
N PRO A 445 -0.06 -26.27 4.64
CA PRO A 445 -1.10 -25.26 4.88
C PRO A 445 -2.42 -25.86 5.41
N PHE A 446 -2.49 -27.20 5.48
CA PHE A 446 -3.62 -27.96 6.02
C PHE A 446 -3.46 -28.29 7.50
N ASP A 447 -2.22 -28.35 8.00
CA ASP A 447 -1.97 -28.58 9.42
C ASP A 447 -2.31 -27.30 10.23
N PRO A 448 -3.21 -27.36 11.23
CA PRO A 448 -3.65 -26.17 11.96
C PRO A 448 -2.52 -25.43 12.68
N LEU A 449 -1.55 -26.18 13.21
CA LEU A 449 -0.44 -25.60 13.96
C LEU A 449 0.55 -24.91 13.00
N ALA A 450 0.89 -25.57 11.89
CA ALA A 450 1.72 -24.98 10.85
C ALA A 450 1.09 -23.72 10.25
N ARG A 451 -0.22 -23.77 9.98
CA ARG A 451 -1.00 -22.64 9.48
C ARG A 451 -1.02 -21.47 10.48
N SER A 452 -1.16 -21.74 11.78
CA SER A 452 -1.10 -20.71 12.81
C SER A 452 0.25 -20.01 12.84
N VAL A 453 1.34 -20.77 12.79
CA VAL A 453 2.72 -20.22 12.79
C VAL A 453 2.95 -19.26 11.63
N ILE A 454 2.51 -19.62 10.42
CA ILE A 454 2.63 -18.75 9.24
C ILE A 454 1.80 -17.49 9.43
N ARG A 455 0.56 -17.61 9.92
CA ARG A 455 -0.30 -16.44 10.23
C ARG A 455 0.37 -15.52 11.23
N ASP A 456 0.97 -16.07 12.28
CA ASP A 456 1.67 -15.31 13.30
C ASP A 456 2.90 -14.57 12.75
N ILE A 457 3.65 -15.17 11.82
CA ILE A 457 4.77 -14.52 11.13
C ILE A 457 4.28 -13.30 10.32
N TYR A 458 3.21 -13.44 9.55
CA TYR A 458 2.66 -12.32 8.77
C TYR A 458 2.01 -11.25 9.66
N TYR A 459 1.41 -11.63 10.77
CA TYR A 459 0.93 -10.70 11.79
C TYR A 459 2.07 -9.88 12.38
N ASP A 460 3.18 -10.54 12.77
CA ASP A 460 4.36 -9.87 13.34
C ASP A 460 5.04 -8.95 12.32
N LEU A 461 5.06 -9.33 11.03
CA LEU A 461 5.51 -8.46 9.95
C LEU A 461 4.70 -7.16 9.92
N GLY A 462 3.36 -7.25 9.90
CA GLY A 462 2.50 -6.07 9.91
C GLY A 462 2.66 -5.21 11.17
N ARG A 463 2.97 -5.84 12.31
CA ARG A 463 3.12 -5.17 13.61
C ARG A 463 4.38 -4.31 13.71
N TYR A 464 5.54 -4.83 13.30
CA TYR A 464 6.83 -4.22 13.60
C TYR A 464 7.46 -3.43 12.45
N THR A 465 6.80 -3.37 11.30
CA THR A 465 7.38 -2.80 10.08
C THR A 465 6.47 -1.75 9.46
N SER A 466 6.99 -1.00 8.49
CA SER A 466 6.21 -0.10 7.65
C SER A 466 6.44 -0.53 6.19
N LEU A 467 5.35 -0.82 5.49
CA LEU A 467 5.40 -1.35 4.13
C LEU A 467 4.20 -0.88 3.31
N ASN A 468 4.31 -1.05 2.00
CA ASN A 468 3.27 -0.67 1.05
C ASN A 468 2.66 -1.91 0.37
N GLY A 469 3.30 -3.07 0.44
CA GLY A 469 2.72 -4.28 -0.12
C GLY A 469 3.41 -5.56 0.32
N ILE A 470 2.89 -6.67 -0.18
CA ILE A 470 3.35 -8.02 0.15
C ILE A 470 3.56 -8.78 -1.15
N VAL A 471 4.71 -9.43 -1.28
CA VAL A 471 4.97 -10.40 -2.34
C VAL A 471 4.96 -11.79 -1.72
N PHE A 472 3.94 -12.57 -2.05
CA PHE A 472 3.85 -13.99 -1.70
C PHE A 472 4.77 -14.81 -2.61
N GLY A 473 5.64 -15.59 -2.01
CA GLY A 473 6.59 -16.47 -2.68
C GLY A 473 5.95 -17.52 -3.60
N ASP A 474 6.74 -18.02 -4.54
CA ASP A 474 6.35 -19.09 -5.48
C ASP A 474 6.25 -20.47 -4.80
N ASP A 475 6.69 -20.56 -3.54
CA ASP A 475 6.67 -21.75 -2.70
C ASP A 475 5.26 -22.17 -2.25
N ALA A 476 4.27 -21.27 -2.37
CA ALA A 476 2.85 -21.60 -2.33
C ALA A 476 2.44 -22.38 -3.59
N SER A 477 2.89 -23.62 -3.67
CA SER A 477 2.65 -24.58 -4.74
C SER A 477 2.42 -25.97 -4.13
N LEU A 478 1.57 -26.77 -4.76
CA LEU A 478 1.31 -28.16 -4.38
C LEU A 478 1.19 -29.02 -5.64
N SER A 479 2.06 -30.02 -5.76
CA SER A 479 2.08 -30.90 -6.93
C SER A 479 0.95 -31.92 -6.98
N ASP A 480 0.83 -32.66 -8.08
CA ASP A 480 -0.16 -33.73 -8.24
C ASP A 480 0.13 -34.96 -7.36
N ILE A 481 1.23 -34.95 -6.59
CA ILE A 481 1.60 -35.95 -5.59
C ILE A 481 1.58 -35.40 -4.16
N GLU A 482 1.05 -34.19 -3.97
CA GLU A 482 1.01 -33.45 -2.70
C GLU A 482 -0.34 -32.75 -2.47
N ASP A 483 -0.77 -32.54 -1.23
CA ASP A 483 -0.14 -32.91 0.04
C ASP A 483 -0.71 -34.26 0.52
N ALA A 484 0.17 -35.21 0.83
CA ALA A 484 -0.21 -36.56 1.27
C ALA A 484 -0.36 -36.70 2.79
N GLY A 485 -0.25 -35.61 3.56
CA GLY A 485 -0.32 -35.62 5.02
C GLY A 485 -1.74 -35.79 5.55
N ASP A 486 -1.89 -36.35 6.75
CA ASP A 486 -3.21 -36.69 7.32
C ASP A 486 -4.18 -35.50 7.39
N ALA A 487 -3.68 -34.31 7.74
CA ALA A 487 -4.48 -33.08 7.78
C ALA A 487 -4.99 -32.69 6.39
N ALA A 488 -4.17 -32.86 5.35
CA ALA A 488 -4.56 -32.62 3.97
C ALA A 488 -5.60 -33.65 3.50
N LEU A 489 -5.38 -34.94 3.80
CA LEU A 489 -6.35 -36.01 3.49
C LEU A 489 -7.72 -35.79 4.16
N ALA A 490 -7.73 -35.25 5.38
CA ALA A 490 -8.97 -34.85 6.05
C ALA A 490 -9.66 -33.70 5.31
N ALA A 491 -8.94 -32.64 4.95
CA ALA A 491 -9.47 -31.54 4.15
C ALA A 491 -10.02 -32.01 2.79
N TYR A 492 -9.38 -32.98 2.15
CA TYR A 492 -9.84 -33.53 0.88
C TYR A 492 -11.16 -34.30 1.05
N ALA A 493 -11.32 -35.03 2.15
CA ALA A 493 -12.58 -35.68 2.48
C ALA A 493 -13.72 -34.66 2.69
N ASP A 494 -13.43 -33.53 3.35
CA ASP A 494 -14.40 -32.44 3.53
C ASP A 494 -14.79 -31.78 2.19
N TRP A 495 -13.91 -31.83 1.18
CA TRP A 495 -14.21 -31.41 -0.19
C TRP A 495 -14.96 -32.47 -1.01
N GLY A 496 -15.35 -33.59 -0.39
CA GLY A 496 -16.02 -34.71 -1.05
C GLY A 496 -15.11 -35.50 -1.99
N LEU A 497 -13.79 -35.53 -1.74
CA LEU A 497 -12.82 -36.33 -2.49
C LEU A 497 -12.41 -37.59 -1.71
N PRO A 498 -12.00 -38.67 -2.39
CA PRO A 498 -11.45 -39.86 -1.74
C PRO A 498 -10.20 -39.54 -0.90
N ARG A 499 -10.01 -40.21 0.24
CA ARG A 499 -8.83 -40.04 1.11
C ARG A 499 -7.52 -40.58 0.51
N GLY A 500 -7.56 -41.31 -0.60
CA GLY A 500 -6.38 -41.87 -1.25
C GLY A 500 -5.98 -41.07 -2.49
N LEU A 501 -4.80 -40.44 -2.49
CA LEU A 501 -4.29 -39.69 -3.66
C LEU A 501 -4.19 -40.58 -4.91
N ALA A 502 -3.89 -41.88 -4.76
CA ALA A 502 -3.87 -42.80 -5.89
C ALA A 502 -5.23 -42.90 -6.60
N ALA A 503 -6.33 -42.91 -5.83
CA ALA A 503 -7.68 -42.94 -6.39
C ALA A 503 -8.06 -41.60 -7.05
N ILE A 504 -7.65 -40.48 -6.46
CA ILE A 504 -7.84 -39.15 -7.05
C ILE A 504 -7.10 -39.06 -8.40
N ARG A 505 -5.82 -39.43 -8.43
CA ARG A 505 -4.98 -39.32 -9.63
C ARG A 505 -5.38 -40.29 -10.76
N ALA A 506 -5.95 -41.44 -10.41
CA ALA A 506 -6.41 -42.42 -11.40
C ALA A 506 -7.65 -41.95 -12.18
N ASN A 507 -8.36 -40.92 -11.69
CA ASN A 507 -9.55 -40.38 -12.33
C ASN A 507 -9.31 -38.91 -12.75
N PRO A 508 -9.31 -38.58 -14.05
CA PRO A 508 -9.08 -37.22 -14.54
C PRO A 508 -10.00 -36.14 -13.93
N ASP A 509 -11.29 -36.47 -13.71
CA ASP A 509 -12.26 -35.52 -13.15
C ASP A 509 -11.98 -35.25 -11.66
N LEU A 510 -11.60 -36.29 -10.91
CA LEU A 510 -11.20 -36.12 -9.50
C LEU A 510 -9.88 -35.36 -9.39
N LEU A 511 -8.92 -35.63 -10.27
CA LEU A 511 -7.64 -34.93 -10.32
C LEU A 511 -7.85 -33.44 -10.60
N GLN A 512 -8.68 -33.07 -11.58
CA GLN A 512 -9.00 -31.68 -11.87
C GLN A 512 -9.67 -30.99 -10.67
N ARG A 513 -10.73 -31.59 -10.12
CA ARG A 513 -11.44 -31.04 -8.94
C ARG A 513 -10.51 -30.85 -7.75
N TRP A 514 -9.59 -31.78 -7.51
CA TRP A 514 -8.61 -31.70 -6.44
C TRP A 514 -7.59 -30.58 -6.68
N SER A 515 -7.07 -30.44 -7.89
CA SER A 515 -6.15 -29.36 -8.26
C SER A 515 -6.81 -27.98 -8.11
N ASP A 516 -8.05 -27.80 -8.57
CA ASP A 516 -8.80 -26.55 -8.42
C ASP A 516 -9.08 -26.22 -6.95
N ALA A 517 -9.38 -27.24 -6.14
CA ALA A 517 -9.57 -27.07 -4.71
C ALA A 517 -8.28 -26.66 -3.99
N LYS A 518 -7.13 -27.27 -4.33
CA LYS A 518 -5.82 -26.86 -3.78
C LYS A 518 -5.44 -25.44 -4.19
N LEU A 519 -5.64 -25.07 -5.45
CA LEU A 519 -5.38 -23.71 -5.95
C LEU A 519 -6.20 -22.68 -5.16
N ARG A 520 -7.51 -22.89 -5.03
CA ARG A 520 -8.39 -22.01 -4.24
C ARG A 520 -7.96 -21.95 -2.78
N TYR A 521 -7.63 -23.08 -2.16
CA TYR A 521 -7.21 -23.13 -0.77
C TYR A 521 -5.91 -22.32 -0.51
N LEU A 522 -4.93 -22.40 -1.42
CA LEU A 522 -3.71 -21.60 -1.31
C LEU A 522 -3.98 -20.11 -1.54
N ILE A 523 -4.83 -19.75 -2.51
CA ILE A 523 -5.25 -18.36 -2.74
C ILE A 523 -5.94 -17.81 -1.48
N ASP A 524 -6.93 -18.52 -0.96
CA ASP A 524 -7.67 -18.13 0.25
C ASP A 524 -6.74 -17.96 1.45
N PHE A 525 -5.73 -18.83 1.56
CA PHE A 525 -4.74 -18.69 2.62
C PHE A 525 -3.91 -17.42 2.47
N THR A 526 -3.34 -17.16 1.29
CA THR A 526 -2.57 -15.91 1.07
C THR A 526 -3.43 -14.66 1.22
N ARG A 527 -4.73 -14.69 0.87
CA ARG A 527 -5.66 -13.59 1.14
C ARG A 527 -5.78 -13.32 2.63
N GLN A 528 -5.98 -14.37 3.43
CA GLN A 528 -6.02 -14.24 4.90
C GLN A 528 -4.70 -13.68 5.46
N LEU A 529 -3.55 -14.05 4.91
CA LEU A 529 -2.26 -13.49 5.30
C LEU A 529 -2.12 -12.01 4.92
N GLY A 530 -2.61 -11.64 3.74
CA GLY A 530 -2.66 -10.25 3.29
C GLY A 530 -3.57 -9.39 4.16
N ASP A 531 -4.72 -9.90 4.57
CA ASP A 531 -5.66 -9.21 5.45
C ASP A 531 -5.05 -8.95 6.84
N LEU A 532 -4.30 -9.92 7.40
CA LEU A 532 -3.59 -9.72 8.67
C LEU A 532 -2.60 -8.55 8.63
N VAL A 533 -1.87 -8.39 7.53
CA VAL A 533 -0.93 -7.28 7.36
C VAL A 533 -1.67 -5.96 7.12
N LYS A 534 -2.72 -5.98 6.29
CA LYS A 534 -3.59 -4.82 6.03
C LYS A 534 -4.20 -4.26 7.31
N ASP A 535 -4.61 -5.13 8.23
CA ASP A 535 -5.21 -4.73 9.51
C ASP A 535 -4.25 -3.92 10.40
N TYR A 536 -2.93 -3.99 10.17
CA TYR A 536 -1.92 -3.22 10.88
C TYR A 536 -1.36 -2.02 10.10
N GLN A 537 -1.37 -2.08 8.78
CA GLN A 537 -0.67 -1.12 7.90
C GLN A 537 -1.62 -0.09 7.25
N GLY A 538 -2.66 0.36 7.97
CA GLY A 538 -3.60 1.35 7.43
C GLY A 538 -4.54 0.81 6.34
N GLY A 539 -4.85 -0.50 6.36
CA GLY A 539 -5.91 -1.09 5.53
C GLY A 539 -5.61 -1.16 4.04
N GLY A 540 -6.51 -0.59 3.21
CA GLY A 540 -6.61 -0.84 1.76
C GLY A 540 -5.41 -0.40 0.91
N ASN A 541 -4.43 0.27 1.53
CA ASN A 541 -3.22 0.75 0.87
C ASN A 541 -2.13 -0.32 0.73
N VAL A 542 -2.25 -1.46 1.40
CA VAL A 542 -1.31 -2.58 1.18
C VAL A 542 -1.72 -3.38 -0.05
N LEU A 543 -0.88 -3.34 -1.09
CA LEU A 543 -1.10 -4.11 -2.31
C LEU A 543 -0.50 -5.51 -2.17
N THR A 544 -1.12 -6.47 -2.85
CA THR A 544 -0.78 -7.89 -2.81
C THR A 544 -0.27 -8.36 -4.15
N VAL A 545 0.82 -9.11 -4.11
CA VAL A 545 1.49 -9.65 -5.29
C VAL A 545 1.78 -11.11 -5.05
N ARG A 546 1.57 -11.96 -6.06
CA ARG A 546 1.99 -13.37 -5.98
C ARG A 546 2.99 -13.69 -7.07
N SER A 547 4.10 -14.31 -6.68
CA SER A 547 5.12 -14.77 -7.60
C SER A 547 4.63 -15.99 -8.38
N LEU A 548 4.85 -15.98 -9.70
CA LEU A 548 4.43 -17.03 -10.60
C LEU A 548 5.63 -17.44 -11.49
N PRO A 549 6.07 -18.70 -11.44
CA PRO A 549 7.06 -19.23 -12.37
C PRO A 549 6.55 -19.22 -13.83
N ALA A 550 7.40 -18.90 -14.81
CA ALA A 550 6.99 -18.84 -16.22
C ALA A 550 6.42 -20.16 -16.77
N ASN A 551 6.88 -21.31 -16.26
CA ASN A 551 6.36 -22.62 -16.66
C ASN A 551 4.90 -22.82 -16.22
N ALA A 552 4.39 -22.07 -15.25
CA ALA A 552 2.99 -22.10 -14.86
C ALA A 552 2.06 -21.45 -15.91
N VAL A 553 2.62 -20.62 -16.79
CA VAL A 553 1.91 -20.02 -17.93
C VAL A 553 2.11 -20.84 -19.21
N LEU A 554 3.33 -21.32 -19.43
CA LEU A 554 3.69 -22.00 -20.68
C LEU A 554 3.21 -23.46 -20.77
N ARG A 555 2.80 -24.08 -19.66
CA ARG A 555 2.34 -25.46 -19.63
C ARG A 555 0.81 -25.55 -19.49
N PRO A 556 0.11 -26.27 -20.37
CA PRO A 556 -1.33 -26.50 -20.24
C PRO A 556 -1.74 -27.23 -18.96
N ASP A 557 -0.87 -28.04 -18.38
CA ASP A 557 -1.12 -28.83 -17.16
C ASP A 557 -0.55 -28.20 -15.87
N ALA A 558 -0.15 -26.93 -15.93
CA ALA A 558 0.47 -26.21 -14.81
C ALA A 558 -0.42 -26.16 -13.56
N SER A 559 -1.69 -25.78 -13.71
CA SER A 559 -2.64 -25.72 -12.58
C SER A 559 -2.75 -27.08 -11.89
N MET A 560 -2.75 -28.17 -12.65
CA MET A 560 -2.81 -29.52 -12.11
C MET A 560 -1.55 -29.91 -11.32
N ARG A 561 -0.36 -29.48 -11.79
CA ARG A 561 0.94 -29.87 -11.24
C ARG A 561 1.55 -28.90 -10.24
N LEU A 562 1.03 -27.69 -10.12
CA LEU A 562 1.59 -26.65 -9.25
C LEU A 562 0.54 -26.02 -8.34
N ALA A 563 -0.76 -26.22 -8.60
CA ALA A 563 -1.83 -25.47 -7.95
C ALA A 563 -1.61 -23.95 -8.08
N GLN A 564 -1.20 -23.52 -9.28
CA GLN A 564 -0.94 -22.13 -9.67
C GLN A 564 -1.56 -21.87 -11.05
N ASP A 565 -2.20 -20.71 -11.20
CA ASP A 565 -2.94 -20.37 -12.41
C ASP A 565 -2.96 -18.85 -12.59
N ILE A 566 -2.66 -18.39 -13.82
CA ILE A 566 -2.52 -16.96 -14.09
C ILE A 566 -3.86 -16.23 -14.08
N ASP A 567 -4.95 -16.85 -14.54
CA ASP A 567 -6.28 -16.24 -14.52
C ASP A 567 -6.75 -16.05 -13.08
N ALA A 568 -6.59 -17.09 -12.25
CA ALA A 568 -6.90 -17.03 -10.83
C ALA A 568 -6.04 -15.99 -10.10
N PHE A 569 -4.74 -15.88 -10.42
CA PHE A 569 -3.87 -14.90 -9.78
C PHE A 569 -4.20 -13.47 -10.23
N ALA A 570 -4.42 -13.25 -11.52
CA ALA A 570 -4.82 -11.94 -12.05
C ALA A 570 -6.17 -11.48 -11.50
N ALA A 571 -7.07 -12.40 -11.16
CA ALA A 571 -8.34 -12.08 -10.52
C ALA A 571 -8.20 -11.72 -9.02
N GLN A 572 -7.24 -12.30 -8.31
CA GLN A 572 -7.21 -12.29 -6.83
C GLN A 572 -6.14 -11.39 -6.22
N TYR A 573 -5.04 -11.12 -6.92
CA TYR A 573 -3.96 -10.24 -6.45
C TYR A 573 -3.96 -8.92 -7.22
N ASP A 574 -3.36 -7.87 -6.65
CA ASP A 574 -3.19 -6.60 -7.35
C ASP A 574 -2.23 -6.74 -8.53
N PHE A 575 -1.14 -7.50 -8.35
CA PHE A 575 -0.22 -7.87 -9.43
C PHE A 575 0.22 -9.33 -9.37
N VAL A 576 0.63 -9.85 -10.53
CA VAL A 576 1.33 -11.14 -10.66
C VAL A 576 2.79 -10.85 -10.94
N ASN A 577 3.70 -11.32 -10.08
CA ASN A 577 5.14 -11.21 -10.30
C ASN A 577 5.62 -12.43 -11.10
N LEU A 578 5.58 -12.32 -12.42
CA LEU A 578 6.00 -13.39 -13.33
C LEU A 578 7.53 -13.45 -13.37
N MET A 579 8.08 -14.55 -12.86
CA MET A 579 9.49 -14.87 -12.94
C MET A 579 9.81 -15.26 -14.38
N ALA A 580 10.23 -14.28 -15.19
CA ALA A 580 10.41 -14.43 -16.63
C ALA A 580 11.75 -15.11 -16.95
N TYR A 581 11.95 -16.30 -16.38
CA TYR A 581 13.14 -17.15 -16.54
C TYR A 581 12.73 -18.42 -17.28
N ALA A 582 13.52 -18.87 -18.26
CA ALA A 582 13.25 -20.12 -18.96
C ALA A 582 13.47 -21.34 -18.04
N ASP A 583 14.48 -21.24 -17.18
CA ASP A 583 14.81 -22.14 -16.08
C ASP A 583 15.49 -21.28 -15.01
N ALA A 584 15.05 -21.35 -13.75
CA ALA A 584 15.69 -20.60 -12.66
C ALA A 584 17.16 -20.99 -12.46
N ARG A 585 17.53 -22.21 -12.88
CA ARG A 585 18.91 -22.73 -12.96
C ARG A 585 19.42 -22.75 -14.40
N GLY A 586 18.86 -21.96 -15.29
CA GLY A 586 19.28 -21.81 -16.69
C GLY A 586 19.96 -20.48 -16.94
N GLY A 587 20.44 -20.28 -18.17
CA GLY A 587 20.90 -18.98 -18.63
C GLY A 587 19.73 -18.02 -18.93
N PRO A 588 20.03 -16.73 -19.15
CA PRO A 588 19.00 -15.74 -19.43
C PRO A 588 18.21 -16.13 -20.69
N PRO A 589 16.88 -15.95 -20.69
CA PRO A 589 16.06 -16.32 -21.84
C PRO A 589 16.39 -15.47 -23.07
N SER A 590 16.18 -16.04 -24.25
CA SER A 590 16.29 -15.29 -25.50
C SER A 590 15.13 -14.32 -25.67
N THR A 591 15.35 -13.21 -26.39
CA THR A 591 14.28 -12.25 -26.69
C THR A 591 13.04 -12.88 -27.36
N PRO A 592 13.18 -13.79 -28.36
CA PRO A 592 12.00 -14.46 -28.93
C PRO A 592 11.21 -15.30 -27.91
N TRP A 593 11.89 -15.91 -26.93
CA TRP A 593 11.21 -16.65 -25.86
C TRP A 593 10.40 -15.71 -24.96
N LEU A 594 10.97 -14.56 -24.57
CA LEU A 594 10.29 -13.55 -23.77
C LEU A 594 9.06 -12.97 -24.47
N GLU A 595 9.15 -12.69 -25.78
CA GLU A 595 8.00 -12.26 -26.58
C GLU A 595 6.93 -13.36 -26.69
N GLY A 596 7.36 -14.62 -26.78
CA GLY A 596 6.46 -15.78 -26.72
C GLY A 596 5.73 -15.88 -25.38
N LEU A 597 6.44 -15.68 -24.26
CA LEU A 597 5.84 -15.63 -22.93
C LEU A 597 4.86 -14.46 -22.80
N ALA A 598 5.19 -13.28 -23.31
CA ALA A 598 4.28 -12.13 -23.33
C ALA A 598 3.00 -12.43 -24.10
N ARG A 599 3.09 -13.09 -25.28
CA ARG A 599 1.92 -13.55 -26.03
C ARG A 599 1.10 -14.60 -25.28
N ALA A 600 1.76 -15.52 -24.58
CA ALA A 600 1.07 -16.52 -23.76
C ALA A 600 0.27 -15.85 -22.63
N VAL A 601 0.86 -14.89 -21.91
CA VAL A 601 0.14 -14.09 -20.90
C VAL A 601 -0.99 -13.27 -21.52
N ALA A 602 -0.78 -12.68 -22.69
CA ALA A 602 -1.80 -11.89 -23.39
C ALA A 602 -3.01 -12.72 -23.86
N ALA A 603 -2.85 -14.04 -24.02
CA ALA A 603 -3.95 -14.94 -24.34
C ALA A 603 -4.95 -15.11 -23.19
N HIS A 604 -4.56 -14.74 -21.97
CA HIS A 604 -5.41 -14.74 -20.77
C HIS A 604 -6.05 -13.35 -20.56
N PRO A 605 -7.39 -13.22 -20.72
CA PRO A 605 -8.07 -11.94 -20.65
C PRO A 605 -7.80 -11.20 -19.33
N GLY A 606 -7.25 -9.99 -19.43
CA GLY A 606 -6.97 -9.14 -18.26
C GLY A 606 -5.69 -9.50 -17.48
N ALA A 607 -4.95 -10.55 -17.84
CA ALA A 607 -3.72 -10.93 -17.15
C ALA A 607 -2.54 -9.99 -17.46
N LEU A 608 -2.33 -9.64 -18.74
CA LEU A 608 -1.19 -8.80 -19.15
C LEU A 608 -1.13 -7.44 -18.45
N PRO A 609 -2.23 -6.68 -18.27
CA PRO A 609 -2.23 -5.41 -17.54
C PRO A 609 -1.95 -5.52 -16.03
N LYS A 610 -1.87 -6.73 -15.47
CA LYS A 610 -1.57 -6.98 -14.04
C LYS A 610 -0.29 -7.78 -13.83
N THR A 611 0.41 -8.15 -14.90
CA THR A 611 1.57 -9.04 -14.83
C THR A 611 2.86 -8.24 -14.96
N ILE A 612 3.70 -8.31 -13.92
CA ILE A 612 5.06 -7.77 -13.89
C ILE A 612 5.99 -8.84 -14.43
N PHE A 613 6.74 -8.52 -15.49
CA PHE A 613 7.78 -9.39 -16.01
C PHE A 613 9.08 -9.10 -15.27
N ALA A 614 9.47 -9.97 -14.34
CA ALA A 614 10.73 -9.87 -13.61
C ALA A 614 11.84 -10.63 -14.37
N LEU A 615 12.80 -9.89 -14.91
CA LEU A 615 13.89 -10.42 -15.73
C LEU A 615 15.11 -10.79 -14.88
N GLN A 616 15.84 -11.83 -15.32
CA GLN A 616 17.01 -12.33 -14.61
C GLN A 616 18.22 -11.44 -14.89
N THR A 617 18.97 -11.06 -13.85
CA THR A 617 20.22 -10.29 -14.00
C THR A 617 21.48 -11.13 -13.85
N LEU A 618 21.33 -12.40 -13.47
CA LEU A 618 22.38 -13.39 -13.31
C LEU A 618 22.02 -14.66 -14.08
N ASP A 619 23.01 -15.33 -14.66
CA ASP A 619 22.85 -16.69 -15.18
C ASP A 619 22.71 -17.67 -13.99
N GLY A 620 21.63 -18.45 -13.96
CA GLY A 620 21.32 -19.33 -12.84
C GLY A 620 22.31 -20.49 -12.62
N ARG A 621 23.15 -20.83 -13.62
CA ARG A 621 24.16 -21.90 -13.53
C ARG A 621 25.51 -21.36 -13.11
N THR A 622 25.94 -20.29 -13.77
CA THR A 622 27.29 -19.76 -13.64
C THR A 622 27.38 -18.61 -12.64
N GLN A 623 26.23 -18.04 -12.23
CA GLN A 623 26.13 -16.81 -11.46
C GLN A 623 26.79 -15.60 -12.16
N ALA A 624 27.08 -15.72 -13.46
CA ALA A 624 27.65 -14.63 -14.24
C ALA A 624 26.60 -13.55 -14.49
N PRO A 625 26.97 -12.26 -14.43
CA PRO A 625 26.05 -11.17 -14.69
C PRO A 625 25.59 -11.15 -16.16
N VAL A 626 24.30 -10.95 -16.36
CA VAL A 626 23.72 -10.68 -17.68
C VAL A 626 24.13 -9.27 -18.11
N ALA A 627 24.58 -9.12 -19.36
CA ALA A 627 24.97 -7.82 -19.89
C ALA A 627 23.80 -6.82 -19.79
N THR A 628 24.03 -5.66 -19.15
CA THR A 628 22.97 -4.68 -18.91
C THR A 628 22.33 -4.15 -20.19
N THR A 629 23.10 -4.03 -21.28
CA THR A 629 22.57 -3.65 -22.59
C THR A 629 21.59 -4.69 -23.15
N ALA A 630 21.90 -5.98 -23.01
CA ALA A 630 20.99 -7.05 -23.41
C ALA A 630 19.69 -7.03 -22.56
N LEU A 631 19.82 -6.81 -21.25
CA LEU A 631 18.66 -6.68 -20.35
C LEU A 631 17.77 -5.48 -20.74
N ARG A 632 18.37 -4.32 -21.04
CA ARG A 632 17.67 -3.13 -21.53
C ARG A 632 16.92 -3.43 -22.84
N ASP A 633 17.57 -4.08 -23.79
CA ASP A 633 16.97 -4.42 -25.08
C ASP A 633 15.78 -5.38 -24.91
N GLN A 634 15.88 -6.35 -24.01
CA GLN A 634 14.77 -7.23 -23.63
C GLN A 634 13.58 -6.44 -23.05
N MET A 635 13.85 -5.50 -22.13
CA MET A 635 12.79 -4.64 -21.57
C MET A 635 12.11 -3.77 -22.63
N GLN A 636 12.87 -3.22 -23.58
CA GLN A 636 12.30 -2.45 -24.70
C GLN A 636 11.44 -3.32 -25.61
N ARG A 637 11.88 -4.54 -25.92
CA ARG A 637 11.12 -5.49 -26.73
C ARG A 637 9.81 -5.91 -26.05
N LEU A 638 9.84 -6.17 -24.74
CA LEU A 638 8.63 -6.45 -23.96
C LEU A 638 7.65 -5.27 -23.97
N ARG A 639 8.13 -4.02 -23.83
CA ARG A 639 7.27 -2.83 -23.94
C ARG A 639 6.59 -2.73 -25.30
N MET A 640 7.31 -2.99 -26.38
CA MET A 640 6.74 -3.01 -27.74
C MET A 640 5.73 -4.15 -27.94
N ALA A 641 5.87 -5.25 -27.20
CA ALA A 641 4.89 -6.34 -27.16
C ALA A 641 3.68 -6.05 -26.25
N GLY A 642 3.56 -4.83 -25.72
CA GLY A 642 2.43 -4.41 -24.87
C GLY A 642 2.60 -4.69 -23.37
N VAL A 643 3.77 -5.17 -22.93
CA VAL A 643 4.05 -5.37 -21.50
C VAL A 643 4.21 -4.01 -20.83
N LYS A 644 3.29 -3.70 -19.93
CA LYS A 644 3.27 -2.44 -19.18
C LYS A 644 4.19 -2.48 -17.96
N HIS A 645 4.27 -3.60 -17.25
CA HIS A 645 4.95 -3.72 -15.96
C HIS A 645 6.24 -4.55 -16.09
N LEU A 646 7.34 -4.00 -15.56
CA LEU A 646 8.67 -4.57 -15.72
C LEU A 646 9.39 -4.59 -14.37
N GLY A 647 10.26 -5.57 -14.19
CA GLY A 647 11.20 -5.59 -13.09
C GLY A 647 12.42 -6.44 -13.40
N TYR A 648 13.33 -6.52 -12.44
CA TYR A 648 14.47 -7.43 -12.54
C TYR A 648 14.88 -7.99 -11.17
N CYS A 649 15.58 -9.11 -11.18
CA CYS A 649 16.07 -9.80 -9.99
C CYS A 649 17.34 -10.63 -10.28
N PRO A 650 18.32 -10.65 -9.36
CA PRO A 650 18.49 -9.74 -8.21
C PRO A 650 19.06 -8.37 -8.60
N ASP A 651 19.07 -7.42 -7.67
CA ASP A 651 19.88 -6.19 -7.75
C ASP A 651 21.19 -6.33 -6.98
N GLN A 652 22.33 -6.26 -7.65
CA GLN A 652 23.65 -6.32 -7.04
C GLN A 652 24.20 -4.89 -6.86
N PHE A 653 23.54 -4.10 -6.01
CA PHE A 653 23.83 -2.68 -5.80
C PHE A 653 25.28 -2.39 -5.39
N MET A 654 25.95 -3.33 -4.72
CA MET A 654 27.34 -3.17 -4.27
C MET A 654 28.35 -3.06 -5.41
N VAL A 655 28.02 -3.63 -6.58
CA VAL A 655 28.89 -3.65 -7.77
C VAL A 655 28.26 -2.94 -8.97
N ASN A 656 27.19 -2.16 -8.76
CA ASN A 656 26.44 -1.47 -9.81
C ASN A 656 26.00 -2.41 -10.95
N GLN A 657 25.47 -3.58 -10.60
CA GLN A 657 24.95 -4.54 -11.57
C GLN A 657 23.46 -4.83 -11.29
N PRO A 658 22.57 -4.67 -12.27
CA PRO A 658 22.79 -4.09 -13.60
C PRO A 658 23.25 -2.62 -13.57
N ASP A 659 23.92 -2.16 -14.61
CA ASP A 659 24.40 -0.77 -14.70
C ASP A 659 23.23 0.22 -14.67
N LEU A 660 23.24 1.10 -13.66
CA LEU A 660 22.15 2.06 -13.43
C LEU A 660 21.98 3.05 -14.58
N ALA A 661 23.09 3.55 -15.15
CA ALA A 661 23.04 4.56 -16.20
C ALA A 661 22.42 3.99 -17.48
N VAL A 662 22.65 2.70 -17.74
CA VAL A 662 22.07 1.99 -18.88
C VAL A 662 20.58 1.70 -18.66
N LEU A 663 20.15 1.24 -17.48
CA LEU A 663 18.75 0.87 -17.25
C LEU A 663 17.78 2.01 -16.96
N ARG A 664 18.28 3.22 -16.63
CA ARG A 664 17.43 4.31 -16.14
C ARG A 664 16.27 4.65 -17.08
N ASP A 665 16.48 4.63 -18.39
CA ASP A 665 15.45 5.02 -19.38
C ASP A 665 14.28 4.03 -19.50
N VAL A 666 14.49 2.76 -19.14
CA VAL A 666 13.46 1.72 -19.16
C VAL A 666 12.84 1.47 -17.78
N MET A 667 13.56 1.78 -16.71
CA MET A 667 13.13 1.52 -15.32
C MET A 667 12.63 2.73 -14.54
N SER A 668 13.02 3.96 -14.90
CA SER A 668 12.60 5.15 -14.16
C SER A 668 11.12 5.47 -14.37
N MET A 669 10.46 5.91 -13.30
CA MET A 669 9.12 6.50 -13.36
C MET A 669 9.15 7.99 -13.75
N GLN A 670 10.31 8.64 -13.76
CA GLN A 670 10.48 10.02 -14.22
C GLN A 670 11.08 10.04 -15.63
N ASN A 671 10.26 10.44 -16.61
CA ASN A 671 10.70 10.58 -18.01
C ASN A 671 11.34 11.94 -18.31
N LEU A 672 11.63 12.76 -17.30
CA LEU A 672 12.29 14.07 -17.43
C LEU A 672 13.62 14.06 -16.71
N VAL A 673 14.68 14.46 -17.41
CA VAL A 673 16.03 14.59 -16.87
C VAL A 673 16.05 15.71 -15.82
N ARG A 674 16.24 15.37 -14.54
CA ARG A 674 16.70 16.35 -13.56
C ARG A 674 18.17 16.66 -13.86
N PRO A 675 18.60 17.93 -13.95
CA PRO A 675 20.02 18.25 -14.01
C PRO A 675 20.70 17.64 -12.78
N ARG A 676 21.78 16.86 -13.01
CA ARG A 676 22.62 16.32 -11.93
C ARG A 676 23.23 17.49 -11.17
N ASN A 677 22.64 17.88 -10.06
CA ASN A 677 23.31 18.72 -9.07
C ASN A 677 24.45 17.89 -8.47
N GLY A 678 25.68 18.07 -8.97
CA GLY A 678 26.88 17.69 -8.20
C GLY A 678 27.95 16.82 -8.84
N MET A 679 27.98 16.59 -10.16
CA MET A 679 29.23 16.20 -10.82
C MET A 679 29.76 17.37 -11.64
N LYS A 680 30.85 17.98 -11.17
CA LYS A 680 31.67 18.84 -12.02
C LYS A 680 32.27 17.96 -13.12
N VAL A 681 32.12 18.40 -14.36
CA VAL A 681 32.83 17.87 -15.54
C VAL A 681 34.33 18.03 -15.34
#